data_AF-A0A8H5UU90-F1
#
_entry.id   AF-A0A8H5UU90-F1
#
_cell.length_a   1.000
_cell.length_b   1.000
_cell.length_c   1.000
_cell.angle_alpha   90.00
_cell.angle_beta   90.00
_cell.angle_gamma   90.00
#
_symmetry.space_group_name_H-M   'P 1'
#
loop_
_entity.id
_entity.type
_entity.pdbx_description
1 polymer ?
#
loop_
_entity_poly.entity_id
_entity_poly.type
_entity_poly.pdbx_seq_one_letter_code
_entity_poly.pdbx_strand_id
1 'polypeptide(L)'
;MSVDQVFQSWYKGDDANKADIAQEAFKSVKKHFEQSNSLSSDEKTLLGKKSSLQDVENAVSDAFAKYEAKSEASKTRKWLQKASESICHYGQVLDVFVQHHPEYVSLAWGLMKVMFISVVNHGETLKLLSKSLFEVAQRLPRIEHLSALYPTKNMKLAIESLYSCIMEFLLIAHSWCNESKFKHIYHSFTRPHELRYSDLLQRIETCTDNINELATVGSQTELRVMHNTQSTKLNEIILSLQTSEKTRQAQIDGLNCAISRLEISSRDHDRKLDLIMQWLEASGLTINDLLTKIETFHSIQTSAQLDTNQKLSSLQLSQALATFSQSLEDPKSLYKHHLFLRNRRASGRGAAISTNEFWLSPKLARWSSCPHSSLAIIRGSFTTRWAIQDFAIDIIQAATMMSIPAIWVLGSANKTSSNAMLSPVDLVRYLTYQALQIEGTVTTEKQMSLRHSQLEEAKTSQDWLELFKLIMQDLGGQIYVIVDLATIPLDPKALDAESERVQNGPRWSLGNGDWIKNSSCPLCRLAISHLIPGLTDASFPFEIKLRWKLGPVGRQALVADLAQTGTCIGFSSGMETLDHPDPTSRFFLEPWTGPVVETPRISRWISACEQLHRSKCAMPTSIPFAEAYPGLRVLRLIDIEDNCIVESTSLEKYIALSYVWGGASNFRLTKANRTALLMPGSLREVFAMLPNTINDAIDLASLLGCRYLWVDALCLLQNDTEDLELGVNVMDLVYERAWLTVVAACGHDANARLPGIQGGTRDGSHNTFEIAPRVEMGIVTGLDALLERSVYHTRAWTFQEQVLSHRVLYFIGNKVFYRCHAAEHAEHLVDNLSQTSLEASVEPTLPFPVLSMHPMSMLRNMLRHYTKRVLTNQNDTSRAVAGIIRRIAELMKCTFFQGLPTAMLDLFITFRPWSTFLYRRSAFPSYSWTGWRGSISFDGPGDIDLNEWLRDRTWIIWYERKPSGITSLVWDPDANPSFPLKNMEYVGYRQRCPFSDGRYVPRQLGTSRTMPTEQISFSREVPSYPILQFWTLSLFYRIFDIDVFKGTGFLEDTNCKRCGFVFLDGFEETGFFESHGSFEIILLSEAHLNPFIGYPWVEWHDPYALAEGQWKYYNIMILEWHGGIAERRGFGLLHQGAVEFSLAPGPSWKEIFLA
;
A
#
# COMPACT_ATOMS: atom_id res chain seq x y z
N MET A 1 -43.16 1.56 -9.60
CA MET A 1 -42.81 1.56 -8.17
C MET A 1 -41.56 2.41 -8.01
N SER A 2 -41.51 3.33 -7.06
CA SER A 2 -40.27 4.07 -6.76
C SER A 2 -39.19 3.09 -6.25
N VAL A 3 -37.91 3.45 -6.37
CA VAL A 3 -36.81 2.65 -5.80
C VAL A 3 -37.03 2.43 -4.30
N ASP A 4 -37.59 3.43 -3.61
CA ASP A 4 -38.01 3.33 -2.21
C ASP A 4 -39.15 2.33 -1.97
N GLN A 5 -40.08 2.15 -2.92
CA GLN A 5 -41.14 1.14 -2.81
C GLN A 5 -40.63 -0.29 -3.02
N VAL A 6 -39.64 -0.47 -3.91
CA VAL A 6 -38.96 -1.77 -4.10
C VAL A 6 -38.10 -2.08 -2.87
N PHE A 7 -37.37 -1.10 -2.35
CA PHE A 7 -36.60 -1.20 -1.12
C PHE A 7 -37.49 -1.52 0.09
N GLN A 8 -38.65 -0.85 0.23
CA GLN A 8 -39.61 -1.20 1.27
C GLN A 8 -40.24 -2.59 1.09
N SER A 9 -40.43 -3.08 -0.14
CA SER A 9 -40.96 -4.43 -0.38
C SER A 9 -39.97 -5.55 -0.01
N TRP A 10 -38.66 -5.28 -0.11
CA TRP A 10 -37.62 -6.21 0.28
C TRP A 10 -37.49 -6.32 1.82
N TYR A 11 -37.78 -5.23 2.53
CA TYR A 11 -37.71 -5.16 4.00
C TYR A 11 -39.05 -5.38 4.73
N LYS A 12 -40.21 -5.21 4.07
CA LYS A 12 -41.54 -5.54 4.62
C LYS A 12 -42.00 -6.89 4.07
N GLY A 13 -41.75 -7.95 4.83
CA GLY A 13 -42.36 -9.25 4.53
C GLY A 13 -43.88 -9.20 4.74
N ASP A 14 -44.64 -9.68 3.73
CA ASP A 14 -46.09 -9.92 3.79
C ASP A 14 -46.51 -10.57 5.11
N ASP A 15 -47.49 -9.96 5.77
CA ASP A 15 -48.07 -10.37 7.06
C ASP A 15 -49.13 -11.48 6.94
N ALA A 16 -49.19 -12.19 5.82
CA ALA A 16 -50.07 -13.34 5.65
C ALA A 16 -49.23 -14.64 5.65
N ASN A 17 -49.45 -15.50 6.66
CA ASN A 17 -48.83 -16.82 6.92
C ASN A 17 -47.56 -16.86 7.81
N LYS A 18 -47.52 -16.10 8.90
CA LYS A 18 -46.47 -16.16 9.96
C LYS A 18 -46.77 -17.07 11.17
N ALA A 19 -47.95 -17.67 11.28
CA ALA A 19 -48.20 -18.74 12.27
C ALA A 19 -48.24 -20.05 11.47
N ASP A 20 -47.38 -21.04 11.64
CA ASP A 20 -47.20 -21.86 12.85
C ASP A 20 -45.90 -22.67 12.71
N ILE A 21 -44.84 -22.22 12.00
CA ILE A 21 -43.66 -23.09 11.72
C ILE A 21 -42.74 -23.23 12.94
N ALA A 22 -42.37 -22.13 13.60
CA ALA A 22 -41.60 -22.16 14.85
C ALA A 22 -42.39 -22.84 16.00
N GLN A 23 -43.71 -22.66 15.97
CA GLN A 23 -44.64 -23.26 16.92
C GLN A 23 -44.92 -24.74 16.59
N GLU A 24 -44.86 -25.19 15.33
CA GLU A 24 -44.86 -26.61 14.91
C GLU A 24 -43.54 -27.31 15.22
N ALA A 25 -42.39 -26.67 15.00
CA ALA A 25 -41.09 -27.18 15.42
C ALA A 25 -41.05 -27.33 16.95
N PHE A 26 -41.55 -26.34 17.69
CA PHE A 26 -41.70 -26.41 19.14
C PHE A 26 -42.68 -27.49 19.60
N LYS A 27 -43.88 -27.61 18.98
CA LYS A 27 -44.84 -28.69 19.26
C LYS A 27 -44.23 -30.06 18.97
N SER A 28 -43.44 -30.19 17.90
CA SER A 28 -42.75 -31.42 17.50
C SER A 28 -41.69 -31.81 18.54
N VAL A 29 -40.83 -30.87 18.93
CA VAL A 29 -39.78 -31.08 19.94
C VAL A 29 -40.38 -31.37 21.33
N LYS A 30 -41.41 -30.62 21.74
CA LYS A 30 -42.13 -30.84 23.00
C LYS A 30 -42.88 -32.17 23.04
N LYS A 31 -43.49 -32.60 21.92
CA LYS A 31 -44.18 -33.89 21.78
C LYS A 31 -43.19 -35.06 21.79
N HIS A 32 -42.04 -34.91 21.12
CA HIS A 32 -40.95 -35.90 21.17
C HIS A 32 -40.37 -36.03 22.59
N PHE A 33 -40.33 -34.91 23.34
CA PHE A 33 -39.89 -34.82 24.72
C PHE A 33 -40.84 -35.49 25.73
N GLU A 34 -42.15 -35.20 25.67
CA GLU A 34 -43.18 -35.80 26.53
C GLU A 34 -43.28 -37.33 26.37
N GLN A 35 -42.96 -37.84 25.17
CA GLN A 35 -43.00 -39.26 24.81
C GLN A 35 -41.67 -40.01 25.08
N SER A 36 -40.59 -39.31 25.45
CA SER A 36 -39.29 -39.94 25.70
C SER A 36 -39.19 -40.58 27.10
N ASN A 37 -38.70 -41.81 27.16
CA ASN A 37 -38.43 -42.57 28.40
C ASN A 37 -37.07 -42.24 29.04
N SER A 38 -36.34 -41.24 28.52
CA SER A 38 -34.94 -40.93 28.87
C SER A 38 -34.76 -39.91 30.01
N LEU A 39 -35.85 -39.42 30.60
CA LEU A 39 -35.86 -38.44 31.69
C LEU A 39 -36.61 -39.01 32.90
N SER A 40 -36.00 -38.91 34.08
CA SER A 40 -36.60 -39.26 35.36
C SER A 40 -37.76 -38.33 35.73
N SER A 41 -38.64 -38.79 36.63
CA SER A 41 -39.75 -37.99 37.20
C SER A 41 -39.27 -36.62 37.71
N ASP A 42 -38.11 -36.58 38.35
CA ASP A 42 -37.56 -35.36 38.96
C ASP A 42 -36.98 -34.40 37.92
N GLU A 43 -36.36 -34.90 36.84
CA GLU A 43 -35.85 -34.09 35.71
C GLU A 43 -37.00 -33.46 34.90
N LYS A 44 -38.11 -34.19 34.71
CA LYS A 44 -39.33 -33.66 34.08
C LYS A 44 -39.97 -32.54 34.92
N THR A 45 -39.82 -32.60 36.25
CA THR A 45 -40.32 -31.58 37.18
C THR A 45 -39.41 -30.34 37.24
N LEU A 46 -38.09 -30.52 37.04
CA LEU A 46 -37.09 -29.45 37.00
C LEU A 46 -37.22 -28.57 35.74
N LEU A 47 -37.53 -29.18 34.59
CA LEU A 47 -37.71 -28.51 33.30
C LEU A 47 -39.04 -27.74 33.18
N GLY A 48 -40.05 -28.09 33.99
CA GLY A 48 -41.31 -27.36 34.08
C GLY A 48 -41.23 -26.03 34.84
N LYS A 49 -40.10 -25.76 35.51
CA LYS A 49 -39.81 -24.48 36.18
C LYS A 49 -39.01 -23.58 35.25
N LYS A 50 -39.37 -22.29 35.20
CA LYS A 50 -38.61 -21.27 34.45
C LYS A 50 -37.14 -21.30 34.90
N SER A 51 -36.26 -21.76 34.02
CA SER A 51 -34.81 -21.85 34.26
C SER A 51 -34.12 -20.61 33.71
N SER A 52 -33.19 -20.02 34.47
CA SER A 52 -32.41 -18.83 34.12
C SER A 52 -30.94 -19.14 33.84
N LEU A 53 -30.19 -18.21 33.23
CA LEU A 53 -28.73 -18.32 33.07
C LEU A 53 -28.04 -18.56 34.43
N GLN A 54 -28.44 -17.82 35.46
CA GLN A 54 -27.89 -17.94 36.82
C GLN A 54 -28.06 -19.35 37.39
N ASP A 55 -29.17 -20.02 37.06
CA ASP A 55 -29.43 -21.40 37.47
C ASP A 55 -28.47 -22.41 36.81
N VAL A 56 -28.05 -22.14 35.57
CA VAL A 56 -27.11 -22.96 34.81
C VAL A 56 -25.69 -22.70 35.30
N GLU A 57 -25.32 -21.44 35.53
CA GLU A 57 -24.03 -21.06 36.13
C GLU A 57 -23.83 -21.70 37.50
N ASN A 58 -24.87 -21.68 38.35
CA ASN A 58 -24.82 -22.33 39.66
C ASN A 58 -24.65 -23.85 39.53
N ALA A 59 -25.34 -24.51 38.59
CA ALA A 59 -25.20 -25.95 38.35
C ALA A 59 -23.81 -26.32 37.80
N VAL A 60 -23.24 -25.48 36.94
CA VAL A 60 -21.87 -25.64 36.41
C VAL A 60 -20.84 -25.44 37.54
N SER A 61 -21.04 -24.45 38.40
CA SER A 61 -20.17 -24.18 39.56
C SER A 61 -20.22 -25.30 40.60
N ASP A 62 -21.42 -25.85 40.89
CA ASP A 62 -21.59 -27.02 41.76
C ASP A 62 -20.97 -28.29 41.16
N ALA A 63 -21.08 -28.48 39.84
CA ALA A 63 -20.41 -29.55 39.10
C ALA A 63 -18.89 -29.39 39.17
N PHE A 64 -18.38 -28.16 39.05
CA PHE A 64 -16.96 -27.82 39.15
C PHE A 64 -16.41 -28.14 40.55
N ALA A 65 -17.13 -27.73 41.61
CA ALA A 65 -16.74 -28.00 42.99
C ALA A 65 -16.72 -29.51 43.33
N LYS A 66 -17.68 -30.29 42.82
CA LYS A 66 -17.70 -31.75 42.98
C LYS A 66 -16.59 -32.46 42.20
N TYR A 67 -16.14 -31.88 41.08
CA TYR A 67 -15.09 -32.45 40.24
C TYR A 67 -13.68 -32.09 40.75
N GLU A 68 -13.47 -30.88 41.31
CA GLU A 68 -12.22 -30.49 41.97
C GLU A 68 -11.86 -31.38 43.17
N ALA A 69 -12.86 -31.97 43.84
CA ALA A 69 -12.64 -32.93 44.91
C ALA A 69 -12.07 -34.29 44.44
N LYS A 70 -12.02 -34.58 43.13
CA LYS A 70 -11.44 -35.82 42.56
C LYS A 70 -10.02 -35.54 42.02
N SER A 71 -9.02 -36.17 42.65
CA SER A 71 -7.58 -35.85 42.56
C SER A 71 -6.87 -36.04 41.19
N GLU A 72 -7.54 -36.44 40.11
CA GLU A 72 -6.89 -36.75 38.81
C GLU A 72 -7.70 -36.22 37.62
N ALA A 73 -7.43 -35.00 37.13
CA ALA A 73 -7.56 -34.58 35.71
C ALA A 73 -7.43 -33.04 35.49
N SER A 74 -6.22 -32.55 35.17
CA SER A 74 -6.01 -31.11 34.85
C SER A 74 -6.51 -30.67 33.45
N LYS A 75 -6.65 -31.60 32.49
CA LYS A 75 -7.08 -31.29 31.11
C LYS A 75 -8.58 -31.02 31.02
N THR A 76 -9.40 -31.73 31.79
CA THR A 76 -10.88 -31.53 31.82
C THR A 76 -11.25 -30.20 32.47
N ARG A 77 -10.42 -29.72 33.41
CA ARG A 77 -10.56 -28.40 34.06
C ARG A 77 -10.50 -27.24 33.05
N LYS A 78 -9.56 -27.26 32.11
CA LYS A 78 -9.45 -26.23 31.05
C LYS A 78 -10.67 -26.22 30.12
N TRP A 79 -11.23 -27.38 29.79
CA TRP A 79 -12.40 -27.47 28.92
C TRP A 79 -13.71 -27.11 29.62
N LEU A 80 -13.84 -27.45 30.90
CA LEU A 80 -14.92 -26.97 31.78
C LEU A 80 -14.86 -25.45 31.94
N GLN A 81 -13.65 -24.89 32.11
CA GLN A 81 -13.44 -23.45 32.19
C GLN A 81 -13.80 -22.74 30.88
N LYS A 82 -13.34 -23.25 29.73
CA LYS A 82 -13.74 -22.74 28.40
C LYS A 82 -15.23 -22.90 28.13
N ALA A 83 -15.86 -23.99 28.58
CA ALA A 83 -17.30 -24.19 28.46
C ALA A 83 -18.09 -23.22 29.33
N SER A 84 -17.63 -22.95 30.56
CA SER A 84 -18.20 -21.92 31.45
C SER A 84 -18.07 -20.52 30.86
N GLU A 85 -16.89 -20.16 30.32
CA GLU A 85 -16.66 -18.89 29.61
C GLU A 85 -17.57 -18.77 28.37
N SER A 86 -17.79 -19.87 27.65
CA SER A 86 -18.71 -19.92 26.51
C SER A 86 -20.17 -19.77 26.95
N ILE A 87 -20.60 -20.34 28.08
CA ILE A 87 -21.97 -20.22 28.62
C ILE A 87 -22.30 -18.76 28.99
N CYS A 88 -21.37 -18.03 29.60
CA CYS A 88 -21.55 -16.60 29.87
C CYS A 88 -21.66 -15.78 28.57
N HIS A 89 -20.94 -16.18 27.51
CA HIS A 89 -21.04 -15.58 26.18
C HIS A 89 -22.39 -15.89 25.51
N TYR A 90 -22.91 -17.11 25.67
CA TYR A 90 -24.26 -17.48 25.23
C TYR A 90 -25.38 -16.73 25.95
N GLY A 91 -25.17 -16.38 27.23
CA GLY A 91 -26.10 -15.55 28.01
C GLY A 91 -26.43 -14.25 27.30
N GLN A 92 -25.42 -13.56 26.80
CA GLN A 92 -25.55 -12.29 26.09
C GLN A 92 -26.23 -12.44 24.72
N VAL A 93 -25.94 -13.52 23.99
CA VAL A 93 -26.54 -13.80 22.68
C VAL A 93 -27.99 -14.26 22.80
N LEU A 94 -28.31 -15.16 23.74
CA LEU A 94 -29.68 -15.63 23.98
C LEU A 94 -30.57 -14.54 24.58
N ASP A 95 -30.01 -13.58 25.33
CA ASP A 95 -30.71 -12.40 25.87
C ASP A 95 -31.19 -11.42 24.80
N VAL A 96 -30.49 -11.31 23.66
CA VAL A 96 -30.97 -10.49 22.52
C VAL A 96 -32.24 -11.10 21.91
N PHE A 97 -32.38 -12.43 21.94
CA PHE A 97 -33.56 -13.15 21.44
C PHE A 97 -34.72 -13.27 22.46
N VAL A 98 -34.47 -12.98 23.75
CA VAL A 98 -35.51 -12.90 24.83
C VAL A 98 -36.64 -11.95 24.46
N GLN A 99 -36.37 -10.96 23.61
CA GLN A 99 -37.36 -9.96 23.17
C GLN A 99 -38.42 -10.52 22.20
N HIS A 100 -38.21 -11.70 21.59
CA HIS A 100 -39.13 -12.25 20.60
C HIS A 100 -39.95 -13.45 21.09
N HIS A 101 -39.37 -14.42 21.82
CA HIS A 101 -40.09 -15.61 22.32
C HIS A 101 -39.46 -16.22 23.60
N PRO A 102 -39.82 -15.71 24.79
CA PRO A 102 -39.17 -16.06 26.06
C PRO A 102 -39.39 -17.51 26.54
N GLU A 103 -40.38 -18.22 25.98
CA GLU A 103 -40.64 -19.62 26.30
C GLU A 103 -39.60 -20.61 25.74
N TYR A 104 -38.94 -20.30 24.62
CA TYR A 104 -37.93 -21.17 24.01
C TYR A 104 -36.59 -21.13 24.77
N VAL A 105 -36.22 -19.94 25.23
CA VAL A 105 -34.96 -19.70 25.95
C VAL A 105 -34.95 -20.39 27.31
N SER A 106 -36.09 -20.41 28.01
CA SER A 106 -36.19 -21.08 29.31
C SER A 106 -36.05 -22.61 29.23
N LEU A 107 -36.53 -23.21 28.14
CA LEU A 107 -36.36 -24.65 27.88
C LEU A 107 -34.92 -24.99 27.49
N ALA A 108 -34.27 -24.15 26.68
CA ALA A 108 -32.84 -24.30 26.34
C ALA A 108 -31.96 -24.22 27.59
N TRP A 109 -32.21 -23.24 28.47
CA TRP A 109 -31.51 -23.13 29.75
C TRP A 109 -31.78 -24.31 30.67
N GLY A 110 -33.03 -24.77 30.74
CA GLY A 110 -33.38 -25.97 31.49
C GLY A 110 -32.65 -27.21 31.01
N LEU A 111 -32.54 -27.40 29.69
CA LEU A 111 -31.83 -28.54 29.08
C LEU A 111 -30.32 -28.48 29.34
N MET A 112 -29.71 -27.30 29.22
CA MET A 112 -28.30 -27.11 29.56
C MET A 112 -28.06 -27.39 31.05
N LYS A 113 -28.94 -26.92 31.93
CA LYS A 113 -28.87 -27.19 33.38
C LYS A 113 -28.90 -28.68 33.69
N VAL A 114 -29.89 -29.41 33.16
CA VAL A 114 -30.04 -30.85 33.41
C VAL A 114 -28.84 -31.62 32.83
N MET A 115 -28.35 -31.27 31.64
CA MET A 115 -27.14 -31.85 31.06
C MET A 115 -25.91 -31.71 31.96
N PHE A 116 -25.58 -30.50 32.43
CA PHE A 116 -24.38 -30.29 33.23
C PHE A 116 -24.46 -30.97 34.61
N ILE A 117 -25.66 -31.11 35.17
CA ILE A 117 -25.90 -31.86 36.41
C ILE A 117 -25.62 -33.37 36.19
N SER A 118 -26.05 -33.95 35.07
CA SER A 118 -25.90 -35.38 34.78
C SER A 118 -24.46 -35.80 34.41
N VAL A 119 -23.66 -34.89 33.86
CA VAL A 119 -22.31 -35.18 33.32
C VAL A 119 -21.19 -35.28 34.38
N VAL A 120 -21.47 -34.93 35.65
CA VAL A 120 -20.49 -35.00 36.77
C VAL A 120 -19.92 -36.41 37.01
N ASN A 121 -20.54 -37.46 36.45
CA ASN A 121 -20.13 -38.84 36.64
C ASN A 121 -19.22 -39.43 35.54
N HIS A 122 -19.00 -38.75 34.40
CA HIS A 122 -18.23 -39.30 33.25
C HIS A 122 -17.35 -38.26 32.53
N GLY A 123 -16.04 -38.25 32.83
CA GLY A 123 -15.11 -37.19 32.38
C GLY A 123 -14.71 -37.19 30.88
N GLU A 124 -14.72 -38.34 30.20
CA GLU A 124 -14.44 -38.43 28.74
C GLU A 124 -15.61 -37.86 27.90
N THR A 125 -16.84 -38.15 28.32
CA THR A 125 -18.11 -37.65 27.75
C THR A 125 -18.19 -36.12 27.81
N LEU A 126 -17.79 -35.53 28.94
CA LEU A 126 -17.77 -34.08 29.16
C LEU A 126 -16.84 -33.35 28.16
N LYS A 127 -15.67 -33.93 27.87
CA LYS A 127 -14.67 -33.33 26.98
C LYS A 127 -15.18 -33.21 25.54
N LEU A 128 -15.83 -34.25 25.02
CA LEU A 128 -16.37 -34.24 23.66
C LEU A 128 -17.53 -33.24 23.53
N LEU A 129 -18.42 -33.23 24.53
CA LEU A 129 -19.55 -32.31 24.59
C LEU A 129 -19.14 -30.85 24.68
N SER A 130 -18.15 -30.53 25.52
CA SER A 130 -17.59 -29.17 25.60
C SER A 130 -16.94 -28.73 24.28
N LYS A 131 -16.27 -29.64 23.55
CA LYS A 131 -15.67 -29.33 22.25
C LYS A 131 -16.74 -29.01 21.20
N SER A 132 -17.78 -29.84 21.09
CA SER A 132 -18.87 -29.61 20.13
C SER A 132 -19.68 -28.36 20.43
N LEU A 133 -19.95 -28.06 21.71
CA LEU A 133 -20.61 -26.81 22.11
C LEU A 133 -19.74 -25.59 21.78
N PHE A 134 -18.43 -25.66 22.00
CA PHE A 134 -17.50 -24.58 21.65
C PHE A 134 -17.45 -24.30 20.14
N GLU A 135 -17.42 -25.35 19.30
CA GLU A 135 -17.44 -25.21 17.84
C GLU A 135 -18.73 -24.57 17.31
N VAL A 136 -19.87 -24.81 17.97
CA VAL A 136 -21.13 -24.12 17.69
C VAL A 136 -21.07 -22.67 18.20
N ALA A 137 -20.45 -22.42 19.35
CA ALA A 137 -20.31 -21.10 19.97
C ALA A 137 -19.55 -20.11 19.11
N GLN A 138 -18.40 -20.51 18.56
CA GLN A 138 -17.53 -19.64 17.76
C GLN A 138 -18.20 -19.12 16.48
N ARG A 139 -19.25 -19.79 16.01
CA ARG A 139 -19.92 -19.46 14.75
C ARG A 139 -21.10 -18.49 14.92
N LEU A 140 -21.66 -18.36 16.11
CA LEU A 140 -22.87 -17.57 16.38
C LEU A 140 -22.68 -16.03 16.40
N PRO A 141 -21.56 -15.44 16.88
CA PRO A 141 -21.36 -13.99 16.88
C PRO A 141 -21.33 -13.38 15.47
N ARG A 142 -20.82 -14.15 14.49
CA ARG A 142 -20.81 -13.75 13.08
C ARG A 142 -22.23 -13.69 12.52
N ILE A 143 -23.09 -14.61 12.92
CA ILE A 143 -24.50 -14.69 12.49
C ILE A 143 -25.32 -13.54 13.09
N GLU A 144 -25.02 -13.12 14.32
CA GLU A 144 -25.62 -11.94 14.95
C GLU A 144 -25.34 -10.65 14.16
N HIS A 145 -24.08 -10.43 13.78
CA HIS A 145 -23.70 -9.28 12.96
C HIS A 145 -24.41 -9.29 11.60
N LEU A 146 -24.48 -10.46 10.94
CA LEU A 146 -25.16 -10.60 9.65
C LEU A 146 -26.68 -10.42 9.76
N SER A 147 -27.29 -10.85 10.86
CA SER A 147 -28.73 -10.64 11.14
C SER A 147 -29.07 -9.17 11.40
N ALA A 148 -28.18 -8.44 12.07
CA ALA A 148 -28.36 -7.01 12.34
C ALA A 148 -28.20 -6.18 11.05
N LEU A 149 -27.24 -6.56 10.20
CA LEU A 149 -26.98 -5.91 8.91
C LEU A 149 -28.07 -6.22 7.88
N TYR A 150 -28.62 -7.44 7.86
CA TYR A 150 -29.57 -7.89 6.83
C TYR A 150 -30.85 -8.51 7.42
N PRO A 151 -31.74 -7.73 8.07
CA PRO A 151 -32.95 -8.22 8.77
C PRO A 151 -34.08 -8.67 7.83
N THR A 152 -33.77 -9.48 6.81
CA THR A 152 -34.71 -9.97 5.78
C THR A 152 -35.50 -11.19 6.27
N LYS A 153 -36.66 -11.46 5.65
CA LYS A 153 -37.51 -12.63 5.99
C LYS A 153 -36.76 -13.95 5.82
N ASN A 154 -35.95 -14.07 4.77
CA ASN A 154 -35.16 -15.27 4.51
C ASN A 154 -34.00 -15.44 5.51
N MET A 155 -33.37 -14.34 5.92
CA MET A 155 -32.35 -14.36 6.98
C MET A 155 -32.95 -14.84 8.30
N LYS A 156 -34.15 -14.38 8.66
CA LYS A 156 -34.88 -14.84 9.84
C LYS A 156 -35.20 -16.35 9.78
N LEU A 157 -35.72 -16.84 8.65
CA LEU A 157 -36.02 -18.27 8.45
C LEU A 157 -34.77 -19.18 8.51
N ALA A 158 -33.65 -18.70 7.99
CA ALA A 158 -32.39 -19.44 8.03
C ALA A 158 -31.83 -19.52 9.47
N ILE A 159 -31.95 -18.44 10.23
CA ILE A 159 -31.60 -18.39 11.65
C ILE A 159 -32.52 -19.30 12.48
N GLU A 160 -33.83 -19.30 12.21
CA GLU A 160 -34.81 -20.18 12.87
C GLU A 160 -34.50 -21.68 12.65
N SER A 161 -34.03 -22.04 11.45
CA SER A 161 -33.64 -23.41 11.10
C SER A 161 -32.37 -23.85 11.84
N LEU A 162 -31.41 -22.93 12.02
CA LEU A 162 -30.20 -23.14 12.81
C LEU A 162 -30.54 -23.45 14.28
N TYR A 163 -31.47 -22.69 14.89
CA TYR A 163 -31.89 -22.91 16.27
C TYR A 163 -32.58 -24.26 16.49
N SER A 164 -33.41 -24.69 15.55
CA SER A 164 -34.05 -26.00 15.61
C SER A 164 -33.00 -27.13 15.64
N CYS A 165 -31.93 -27.00 14.85
CA CYS A 165 -30.82 -27.96 14.83
C CYS A 165 -30.01 -27.95 16.14
N ILE A 166 -29.80 -26.78 16.75
CA ILE A 166 -29.09 -26.66 18.03
C ILE A 166 -29.90 -27.31 19.17
N MET A 167 -31.22 -27.12 19.21
CA MET A 167 -32.07 -27.72 20.24
C MET A 167 -32.16 -29.25 20.12
N GLU A 168 -32.21 -29.76 18.88
CA GLU A 168 -32.16 -31.20 18.60
C GLU A 168 -30.82 -31.83 19.05
N PHE A 169 -29.71 -31.12 18.83
CA PHE A 169 -28.38 -31.52 19.31
C PHE A 169 -28.31 -31.63 20.84
N LEU A 170 -28.82 -30.64 21.58
CA LEU A 170 -28.80 -30.63 23.05
C LEU A 170 -29.61 -31.78 23.67
N LEU A 171 -30.73 -32.16 23.05
CA LEU A 171 -31.58 -33.27 23.51
C LEU A 171 -30.93 -34.64 23.30
N ILE A 172 -30.30 -34.84 22.13
CA ILE A 172 -29.62 -36.10 21.81
C ILE A 172 -28.41 -36.29 22.71
N ALA A 173 -27.64 -35.21 22.94
CA ALA A 173 -26.52 -35.20 23.88
C ALA A 173 -26.95 -35.63 25.30
N HIS A 174 -28.09 -35.14 25.79
CA HIS A 174 -28.61 -35.50 27.11
C HIS A 174 -28.93 -36.99 27.22
N SER A 175 -29.65 -37.54 26.23
CA SER A 175 -30.08 -38.96 26.25
C SER A 175 -28.91 -39.94 26.37
N TRP A 176 -27.75 -39.56 25.82
CA TRP A 176 -26.54 -40.35 25.82
C TRP A 176 -25.80 -40.30 27.16
N CYS A 177 -25.80 -39.14 27.84
CA CYS A 177 -25.15 -38.98 29.15
C CYS A 177 -25.76 -39.85 30.26
N ASN A 178 -27.00 -40.30 30.08
CA ASN A 178 -27.74 -41.11 31.06
C ASN A 178 -27.77 -42.63 30.73
N GLU A 179 -27.01 -43.12 29.74
CA GLU A 179 -26.91 -44.56 29.47
C GLU A 179 -26.05 -45.31 30.51
N SER A 180 -26.39 -46.57 30.82
CA SER A 180 -25.63 -47.36 31.80
C SER A 180 -24.24 -47.73 31.27
N LYS A 181 -23.24 -47.86 32.16
CA LYS A 181 -21.84 -48.24 31.81
C LYS A 181 -21.75 -49.46 30.90
N PHE A 182 -22.66 -50.43 31.03
CA PHE A 182 -22.69 -51.64 30.22
C PHE A 182 -23.23 -51.40 28.80
N LYS A 183 -24.18 -50.48 28.63
CA LYS A 183 -24.68 -50.03 27.31
C LYS A 183 -23.65 -49.20 26.55
N HIS A 184 -22.91 -48.32 27.24
CA HIS A 184 -21.82 -47.56 26.63
C HIS A 184 -20.71 -48.44 26.05
N ILE A 185 -20.37 -49.55 26.73
CA ILE A 185 -19.37 -50.53 26.25
C ILE A 185 -19.93 -51.36 25.08
N TYR A 186 -21.21 -51.73 25.11
CA TYR A 186 -21.84 -52.49 24.02
C TYR A 186 -22.01 -51.64 22.74
N HIS A 187 -22.33 -50.35 22.89
CA HIS A 187 -22.51 -49.43 21.77
C HIS A 187 -21.19 -48.94 21.16
N SER A 188 -20.09 -48.87 21.92
CA SER A 188 -18.76 -48.57 21.36
C SER A 188 -18.23 -49.68 20.44
N PHE A 189 -18.68 -50.92 20.62
CA PHE A 189 -18.32 -52.07 19.78
C PHE A 189 -19.21 -52.26 18.54
N THR A 190 -20.44 -51.75 18.55
CA THR A 190 -21.43 -52.02 17.48
C THR A 190 -21.66 -50.85 16.52
N ARG A 191 -21.34 -49.60 16.89
CA ARG A 191 -21.30 -48.42 15.99
C ARG A 191 -20.27 -47.39 16.48
N PRO A 192 -19.24 -47.01 15.69
CA PRO A 192 -18.22 -46.04 16.12
C PRO A 192 -18.79 -44.66 16.44
N HIS A 193 -18.12 -43.97 17.36
CA HIS A 193 -18.48 -42.71 18.03
C HIS A 193 -18.76 -41.50 17.10
N GLU A 194 -18.39 -41.59 15.81
CA GLU A 194 -18.44 -40.51 14.81
C GLU A 194 -19.75 -40.45 14.00
N LEU A 195 -20.58 -41.50 14.02
CA LEU A 195 -21.70 -41.68 13.08
C LEU A 195 -23.10 -41.27 13.60
N ARG A 196 -23.20 -40.55 14.73
CA ARG A 196 -24.50 -40.02 15.24
C ARG A 196 -24.60 -38.50 15.34
N TYR A 197 -23.47 -37.79 15.40
CA TYR A 197 -23.44 -36.32 15.54
C TYR A 197 -22.95 -35.60 14.27
N SER A 198 -22.28 -36.31 13.36
CA SER A 198 -21.79 -35.79 12.08
C SER A 198 -22.92 -35.22 11.22
N ASP A 199 -24.04 -35.94 11.08
CA ASP A 199 -25.22 -35.45 10.34
C ASP A 199 -25.82 -34.16 10.94
N LEU A 200 -25.79 -34.00 12.27
CA LEU A 200 -26.33 -32.81 12.94
C LEU A 200 -25.38 -31.62 12.88
N LEU A 201 -24.07 -31.86 13.05
CA LEU A 201 -23.04 -30.83 12.87
C LEU A 201 -23.00 -30.36 11.40
N GLN A 202 -23.14 -31.28 10.45
CA GLN A 202 -23.25 -30.98 9.03
C GLN A 202 -24.54 -30.20 8.70
N ARG A 203 -25.66 -30.47 9.38
CA ARG A 203 -26.90 -29.67 9.27
C ARG A 203 -26.72 -28.26 9.84
N ILE A 204 -26.02 -28.10 10.96
CA ILE A 204 -25.67 -26.79 11.54
C ILE A 204 -24.74 -26.01 10.60
N GLU A 205 -23.75 -26.67 10.01
CA GLU A 205 -22.85 -26.11 9.00
C GLU A 205 -23.62 -25.65 7.75
N THR A 206 -24.50 -26.49 7.22
CA THR A 206 -25.37 -26.16 6.07
C THR A 206 -26.27 -24.95 6.36
N CYS A 207 -26.82 -24.86 7.58
CA CYS A 207 -27.64 -23.69 7.98
C CYS A 207 -26.79 -22.42 8.07
N THR A 208 -25.53 -22.53 8.50
CA THR A 208 -24.59 -21.40 8.63
C THR A 208 -24.14 -20.90 7.25
N ASP A 209 -23.90 -21.80 6.31
CA ASP A 209 -23.53 -21.46 4.93
C ASP A 209 -24.67 -20.74 4.20
N ASN A 210 -25.91 -21.19 4.40
CA ASN A 210 -27.10 -20.50 3.86
C ASN A 210 -27.23 -19.06 4.40
N ILE A 211 -26.93 -18.83 5.69
CA ILE A 211 -26.93 -17.48 6.29
C ILE A 211 -25.84 -16.59 5.64
N ASN A 212 -24.64 -17.12 5.39
CA ASN A 212 -23.55 -16.39 4.74
C ASN A 212 -23.88 -16.06 3.27
N GLU A 213 -24.53 -16.98 2.56
CA GLU A 213 -24.97 -16.78 1.19
C GLU A 213 -26.03 -15.66 1.12
N LEU A 214 -27.03 -15.68 2.00
CA LEU A 214 -28.05 -14.63 2.11
C LEU A 214 -27.46 -13.25 2.43
N ALA A 215 -26.45 -13.18 3.29
CA ALA A 215 -25.73 -11.94 3.58
C ALA A 215 -24.94 -11.42 2.36
N THR A 216 -24.32 -12.33 1.61
CA THR A 216 -23.58 -11.99 0.40
C THR A 216 -24.51 -11.41 -0.68
N VAL A 217 -25.69 -12.01 -0.85
CA VAL A 217 -26.74 -11.49 -1.75
C VAL A 217 -27.27 -10.13 -1.26
N GLY A 218 -27.42 -9.94 0.05
CA GLY A 218 -27.79 -8.67 0.66
C GLY A 218 -26.79 -7.56 0.34
N SER A 219 -25.50 -7.82 0.57
CA SER A 219 -24.39 -6.90 0.26
C SER A 219 -24.34 -6.50 -1.22
N GLN A 220 -24.47 -7.48 -2.12
CA GLN A 220 -24.49 -7.21 -3.58
C GLN A 220 -25.68 -6.34 -4.00
N THR A 221 -26.81 -6.48 -3.30
CA THR A 221 -28.02 -5.70 -3.59
C THR A 221 -27.90 -4.27 -3.06
N GLU A 222 -27.32 -4.06 -1.88
CA GLU A 222 -27.00 -2.74 -1.36
C GLU A 222 -26.02 -1.98 -2.25
N LEU A 223 -24.97 -2.66 -2.72
CA LEU A 223 -24.01 -2.07 -3.67
C LEU A 223 -24.73 -1.57 -4.94
N ARG A 224 -25.69 -2.33 -5.46
CA ARG A 224 -26.49 -1.95 -6.62
C ARG A 224 -27.39 -0.74 -6.34
N VAL A 225 -27.98 -0.65 -5.14
CA VAL A 225 -28.86 0.46 -4.74
C VAL A 225 -28.06 1.73 -4.44
N MET A 226 -26.90 1.62 -3.80
CA MET A 226 -25.99 2.75 -3.58
C MET A 226 -25.55 3.35 -4.92
N HIS A 227 -25.22 2.50 -5.90
CA HIS A 227 -24.85 2.93 -7.23
C HIS A 227 -25.97 3.69 -7.96
N ASN A 228 -27.22 3.19 -7.83
CA ASN A 228 -28.39 3.87 -8.38
C ASN A 228 -28.69 5.18 -7.66
N THR A 229 -28.62 5.22 -6.33
CA THR A 229 -28.89 6.43 -5.51
C THR A 229 -27.84 7.52 -5.75
N GLN A 230 -26.57 7.13 -5.91
CA GLN A 230 -25.52 8.04 -6.34
C GLN A 230 -25.81 8.60 -7.73
N SER A 231 -26.25 7.78 -8.69
CA SER A 231 -26.67 8.26 -10.01
C SER A 231 -27.84 9.25 -9.94
N THR A 232 -28.87 8.99 -9.13
CA THR A 232 -30.02 9.91 -9.01
C THR A 232 -29.64 11.24 -8.36
N LYS A 233 -28.85 11.21 -7.27
CA LYS A 233 -28.34 12.42 -6.61
C LYS A 233 -27.37 13.19 -7.49
N LEU A 234 -26.52 12.49 -8.24
CA LEU A 234 -25.64 13.10 -9.23
C LEU A 234 -26.45 13.81 -10.31
N ASN A 235 -27.55 13.21 -10.78
CA ASN A 235 -28.44 13.84 -11.76
C ASN A 235 -29.20 15.06 -11.20
N GLU A 236 -29.64 15.03 -9.93
CA GLU A 236 -30.22 16.20 -9.26
C GLU A 236 -29.20 17.33 -9.08
N ILE A 237 -27.96 16.99 -8.74
CA ILE A 237 -26.86 17.95 -8.62
C ILE A 237 -26.54 18.54 -9.99
N ILE A 238 -26.46 17.72 -11.05
CA ILE A 238 -26.27 18.20 -12.43
C ILE A 238 -27.39 19.15 -12.85
N LEU A 239 -28.66 18.82 -12.57
CA LEU A 239 -29.81 19.68 -12.86
C LEU A 239 -29.76 21.01 -12.10
N SER A 240 -29.40 20.98 -10.82
CA SER A 240 -29.26 22.21 -10.01
C SER A 240 -28.08 23.08 -10.45
N LEU A 241 -26.96 22.46 -10.86
CA LEU A 241 -25.80 23.15 -11.42
C LEU A 241 -26.13 23.77 -12.78
N GLN A 242 -26.81 23.06 -13.67
CA GLN A 242 -27.28 23.60 -14.97
C GLN A 242 -28.25 24.78 -14.78
N THR A 243 -29.11 24.72 -13.76
CA THR A 243 -30.04 25.81 -13.44
C THR A 243 -29.30 27.03 -12.88
N SER A 244 -28.31 26.81 -12.00
CA SER A 244 -27.43 27.86 -11.49
C SER A 244 -26.56 28.48 -12.59
N GLU A 245 -26.09 27.68 -13.55
CA GLU A 245 -25.28 28.11 -14.68
C GLU A 245 -26.11 28.97 -15.65
N LYS A 246 -27.34 28.57 -15.99
CA LYS A 246 -28.28 29.42 -16.73
C LYS A 246 -28.55 30.75 -16.01
N THR A 247 -28.64 30.73 -14.68
CA THR A 247 -28.86 31.94 -13.89
C THR A 247 -27.63 32.87 -13.91
N ARG A 248 -26.42 32.29 -13.82
CA ARG A 248 -25.16 33.05 -13.96
C ARG A 248 -24.96 33.58 -15.37
N GLN A 249 -25.32 32.80 -16.40
CA GLN A 249 -25.22 33.23 -17.79
C GLN A 249 -26.18 34.40 -18.06
N ALA A 250 -27.41 34.36 -17.55
CA ALA A 250 -28.34 35.48 -17.62
C ALA A 250 -27.84 36.73 -16.87
N GLN A 251 -27.14 36.56 -15.74
CA GLN A 251 -26.50 37.66 -15.00
C GLN A 251 -25.30 38.25 -15.77
N ILE A 252 -24.49 37.41 -16.42
CA ILE A 252 -23.35 37.82 -17.24
C ILE A 252 -23.83 38.55 -18.51
N ASP A 253 -24.87 38.05 -19.15
CA ASP A 253 -25.47 38.70 -20.33
C ASP A 253 -26.11 40.05 -19.94
N GLY A 254 -26.70 40.13 -18.74
CA GLY A 254 -27.17 41.39 -18.14
C GLY A 254 -26.02 42.37 -17.84
N LEU A 255 -24.89 41.88 -17.32
CA LEU A 255 -23.69 42.68 -17.06
C LEU A 255 -23.06 43.18 -18.36
N ASN A 256 -22.98 42.33 -19.38
CA ASN A 256 -22.46 42.68 -20.71
C ASN A 256 -23.37 43.70 -21.42
N CYS A 257 -24.69 43.63 -21.21
CA CYS A 257 -25.64 44.65 -21.68
C CYS A 257 -25.50 45.98 -20.92
N ALA A 258 -25.09 45.96 -19.65
CA ALA A 258 -24.80 47.17 -18.87
C ALA A 258 -23.45 47.79 -19.26
N ILE A 259 -22.42 46.97 -19.50
CA ILE A 259 -21.07 47.40 -19.92
C ILE A 259 -21.10 48.03 -21.31
N SER A 260 -21.85 47.46 -22.25
CA SER A 260 -22.04 48.02 -23.60
C SER A 260 -22.81 49.35 -23.61
N ARG A 261 -23.59 49.66 -22.56
CA ARG A 261 -24.19 51.00 -22.37
C ARG A 261 -23.24 52.01 -21.71
N LEU A 262 -22.14 51.55 -21.11
CA LEU A 262 -21.17 52.39 -20.40
C LEU A 262 -20.01 52.86 -21.28
N GLU A 263 -19.86 52.35 -22.51
CA GLU A 263 -18.80 52.76 -23.45
C GLU A 263 -19.11 54.00 -24.30
N ILE A 264 -20.28 54.63 -24.12
CA ILE A 264 -20.62 55.91 -24.76
C ILE A 264 -20.89 56.97 -23.70
N SER A 265 -19.83 57.55 -23.14
CA SER A 265 -19.71 58.98 -22.80
C SER A 265 -18.53 59.20 -21.84
N SER A 266 -17.50 59.86 -22.35
CA SER A 266 -16.49 60.54 -21.53
C SER A 266 -17.13 61.78 -20.88
N ARG A 267 -17.27 61.76 -19.55
CA ARG A 267 -17.10 62.87 -18.57
C ARG A 267 -17.76 62.52 -17.23
N ASP A 268 -17.19 63.05 -16.15
CA ASP A 268 -17.66 63.03 -14.74
C ASP A 268 -17.12 61.89 -13.84
N HIS A 269 -15.88 62.07 -13.40
CA HIS A 269 -15.30 61.32 -12.27
C HIS A 269 -15.89 61.73 -10.90
N ASP A 270 -16.57 62.87 -10.79
CA ASP A 270 -17.06 63.40 -9.50
C ASP A 270 -18.34 62.71 -8.98
N ARG A 271 -19.12 62.05 -9.85
CA ARG A 271 -20.34 61.34 -9.42
C ARG A 271 -20.08 60.00 -8.72
N LYS A 272 -18.85 59.47 -8.80
CA LYS A 272 -18.47 58.21 -8.13
C LYS A 272 -18.16 58.40 -6.64
N LEU A 273 -17.76 59.59 -6.21
CA LEU A 273 -17.55 59.90 -4.80
C LEU A 273 -18.89 60.04 -4.05
N ASP A 274 -19.90 60.63 -4.68
CA ASP A 274 -21.23 60.81 -4.06
C ASP A 274 -21.97 59.48 -3.82
N LEU A 275 -21.81 58.49 -4.71
CA LEU A 275 -22.40 57.15 -4.54
C LEU A 275 -21.70 56.31 -3.46
N ILE A 276 -20.40 56.55 -3.24
CA ILE A 276 -19.64 55.89 -2.15
C ILE A 276 -19.99 56.53 -0.80
N MET A 277 -20.21 57.85 -0.76
CA MET A 277 -20.71 58.53 0.43
C MET A 277 -22.13 58.13 0.80
N GLN A 278 -23.03 57.98 -0.18
CA GLN A 278 -24.39 57.45 0.07
C GLN A 278 -24.42 56.00 0.56
N TRP A 279 -23.42 55.19 0.19
CA TRP A 279 -23.30 53.80 0.66
C TRP A 279 -22.75 53.71 2.10
N LEU A 280 -21.84 54.62 2.48
CA LEU A 280 -21.28 54.70 3.84
C LEU A 280 -22.29 55.26 4.86
N GLU A 281 -23.16 56.19 4.46
CA GLU A 281 -24.23 56.73 5.31
C GLU A 281 -25.32 55.69 5.65
N ALA A 282 -25.43 54.60 4.88
CA ALA A 282 -26.40 53.53 5.12
C ALA A 282 -25.95 52.47 6.15
N SER A 283 -24.68 52.50 6.61
CA SER A 283 -24.09 51.39 7.41
C SER A 283 -23.67 51.72 8.85
N GLY A 284 -23.90 52.94 9.34
CA GLY A 284 -24.08 53.22 10.78
C GLY A 284 -22.95 52.88 11.77
N LEU A 285 -21.68 53.18 11.48
CA LEU A 285 -20.58 53.12 12.46
C LEU A 285 -19.74 54.42 12.40
N THR A 286 -19.60 55.15 13.51
CA THR A 286 -18.99 56.49 13.56
C THR A 286 -17.60 56.52 14.21
N ILE A 287 -16.74 57.40 13.70
CA ILE A 287 -15.31 57.57 14.02
C ILE A 287 -15.00 58.02 15.47
N ASN A 288 -15.99 58.47 16.23
CA ASN A 288 -15.79 58.97 17.60
C ASN A 288 -15.55 57.88 18.66
N ASP A 289 -15.89 56.62 18.38
CA ASP A 289 -15.64 55.49 19.29
C ASP A 289 -14.19 54.97 19.26
N LEU A 290 -13.41 55.39 18.26
CA LEU A 290 -11.98 55.06 18.14
C LEU A 290 -11.08 56.10 18.82
N LEU A 291 -11.50 57.37 18.86
CA LEU A 291 -10.71 58.46 19.43
C LEU A 291 -10.69 58.44 20.97
N THR A 292 -11.75 57.94 21.60
CA THR A 292 -11.88 57.86 23.07
C THR A 292 -11.03 56.76 23.71
N LYS A 293 -10.56 55.75 22.96
CA LYS A 293 -9.68 54.68 23.49
C LYS A 293 -8.18 55.01 23.40
N ILE A 294 -7.81 56.01 22.60
CA ILE A 294 -6.41 56.40 22.38
C ILE A 294 -5.96 57.43 23.43
N GLU A 295 -6.86 58.28 23.93
CA GLU A 295 -6.56 59.29 24.95
C GLU A 295 -6.31 58.67 26.36
N THR A 296 -6.89 57.51 26.66
CA THR A 296 -6.72 56.85 27.98
C THR A 296 -5.37 56.14 28.14
N PHE A 297 -4.65 55.87 27.05
CA PHE A 297 -3.35 55.19 27.11
C PHE A 297 -2.19 56.18 27.33
N HIS A 298 -2.38 57.45 26.95
CA HIS A 298 -1.32 58.46 26.96
C HIS A 298 -1.12 59.17 28.33
N SER A 299 -2.01 58.98 29.31
CA SER A 299 -1.91 59.66 30.61
C SER A 299 -1.17 58.88 31.71
N ILE A 300 -0.85 57.59 31.50
CA ILE A 300 -0.25 56.73 32.54
C ILE A 300 1.29 56.74 32.46
N GLN A 301 1.90 57.21 31.36
CA GLN A 301 3.33 57.03 31.14
C GLN A 301 4.21 58.25 31.53
N THR A 302 3.63 59.36 31.98
CA THR A 302 4.34 60.64 32.15
C THR A 302 4.61 61.09 33.59
N SER A 303 4.49 60.21 34.60
CA SER A 303 4.54 60.64 36.02
C SER A 303 5.62 60.03 36.91
N ALA A 304 6.64 59.34 36.39
CA ALA A 304 7.73 58.87 37.26
C ALA A 304 9.13 58.99 36.62
N GLN A 305 9.60 60.23 36.49
CA GLN A 305 11.03 60.54 36.61
C GLN A 305 11.43 60.62 38.08
N LEU A 306 12.70 60.29 38.34
CA LEU A 306 13.67 60.79 39.36
C LEU A 306 14.42 59.61 39.97
N ASP A 307 15.73 59.58 40.22
CA ASP A 307 16.92 60.31 39.78
C ASP A 307 18.12 59.52 40.38
N THR A 308 19.32 59.70 39.84
CA THR A 308 20.68 59.58 40.45
C THR A 308 21.76 58.95 39.56
N ASN A 309 22.74 59.83 39.29
CA ASN A 309 24.03 59.78 38.61
C ASN A 309 24.97 58.59 38.93
N GLN A 310 25.74 58.16 37.90
CA GLN A 310 27.22 58.16 37.91
C GLN A 310 27.78 57.90 36.49
N LYS A 311 28.79 58.70 36.10
CA LYS A 311 29.53 58.68 34.83
C LYS A 311 30.12 57.29 34.51
N LEU A 312 29.66 56.62 33.45
CA LEU A 312 30.50 55.61 32.78
C LEU A 312 31.49 56.32 31.87
N SER A 313 32.75 56.33 32.27
CA SER A 313 33.84 56.92 31.49
C SER A 313 34.05 56.14 30.18
N SER A 314 34.48 56.83 29.12
CA SER A 314 34.90 56.24 27.83
C SER A 314 35.88 55.05 27.94
N LEU A 315 36.51 54.89 29.11
CA LEU A 315 37.37 53.77 29.48
C LEU A 315 36.62 52.44 29.66
N GLN A 316 35.38 52.45 30.17
CA GLN A 316 34.57 51.25 30.35
C GLN A 316 34.00 50.76 29.02
N LEU A 317 33.62 51.71 28.13
CA LEU A 317 33.24 51.39 26.77
C LEU A 317 34.42 50.79 25.99
N SER A 318 35.63 51.35 26.12
CA SER A 318 36.81 50.78 25.47
C SER A 318 37.21 49.41 26.05
N GLN A 319 36.99 49.17 27.35
CA GLN A 319 37.17 47.85 27.97
C GLN A 319 36.15 46.81 27.47
N ALA A 320 34.86 47.15 27.41
CA ALA A 320 33.83 46.28 26.84
C ALA A 320 34.08 46.00 25.35
N LEU A 321 34.49 47.02 24.58
CA LEU A 321 34.88 46.88 23.17
C LEU A 321 36.17 46.06 22.98
N ALA A 322 37.10 46.07 23.95
CA ALA A 322 38.30 45.24 23.92
C ALA A 322 37.99 43.75 24.13
N THR A 323 36.94 43.41 24.88
CA THR A 323 36.45 42.03 25.00
C THR A 323 35.96 41.48 23.66
N PHE A 324 35.37 42.34 22.81
CA PHE A 324 34.92 41.96 21.46
C PHE A 324 36.05 41.87 20.43
N SER A 325 37.12 42.66 20.56
CA SER A 325 38.21 42.72 19.57
C SER A 325 39.17 41.52 19.60
N GLN A 326 39.20 40.74 20.68
CA GLN A 326 40.14 39.60 20.80
C GLN A 326 39.83 38.43 19.85
N SER A 327 38.66 38.40 19.21
CA SER A 327 38.24 37.29 18.34
C SER A 327 37.90 37.65 16.90
N LEU A 328 37.77 38.94 16.55
CA LEU A 328 37.25 39.40 15.25
C LEU A 328 38.19 40.41 14.60
N GLU A 329 38.48 40.24 13.31
CA GLU A 329 39.35 41.13 12.54
C GLU A 329 38.76 42.56 12.42
N ASP A 330 39.62 43.58 12.45
CA ASP A 330 39.22 44.98 12.31
C ASP A 330 38.48 45.25 10.97
N PRO A 331 37.22 45.74 10.99
CA PRO A 331 36.41 45.94 9.78
C PRO A 331 37.06 46.86 8.74
N LYS A 332 37.79 47.89 9.20
CA LYS A 332 38.47 48.86 8.32
C LYS A 332 39.67 48.23 7.62
N SER A 333 40.43 47.40 8.34
CA SER A 333 41.55 46.63 7.79
C SER A 333 41.07 45.60 6.76
N LEU A 334 39.96 44.92 7.05
CA LEU A 334 39.34 43.94 6.15
C LEU A 334 38.82 44.58 4.87
N TYR A 335 38.14 45.73 4.98
CA TYR A 335 37.72 46.52 3.83
C TYR A 335 38.92 46.98 2.98
N LYS A 336 39.99 47.50 3.60
CA LYS A 336 41.23 47.89 2.88
C LYS A 336 41.85 46.71 2.14
N HIS A 337 41.83 45.51 2.73
CA HIS A 337 42.33 44.29 2.08
C HIS A 337 41.51 43.93 0.83
N HIS A 338 40.18 43.89 0.94
CA HIS A 338 39.31 43.57 -0.21
C HIS A 338 39.33 44.68 -1.27
N LEU A 339 39.42 45.94 -0.87
CA LEU A 339 39.62 47.08 -1.78
C LEU A 339 40.93 46.95 -2.56
N PHE A 340 42.02 46.54 -1.88
CA PHE A 340 43.29 46.24 -2.54
C PHE A 340 43.15 45.08 -3.54
N LEU A 341 42.50 43.97 -3.17
CA LEU A 341 42.28 42.83 -4.06
C LEU A 341 41.42 43.20 -5.28
N ARG A 342 40.38 44.00 -5.08
CA ARG A 342 39.53 44.55 -6.15
C ARG A 342 40.33 45.43 -7.10
N ASN A 343 41.13 46.36 -6.57
CA ASN A 343 42.00 47.23 -7.37
C ASN A 343 43.06 46.44 -8.13
N ARG A 344 43.60 45.36 -7.54
CA ARG A 344 44.55 44.45 -8.22
C ARG A 344 43.91 43.64 -9.34
N ARG A 345 42.65 43.22 -9.16
CA ARG A 345 41.86 42.56 -10.21
C ARG A 345 41.54 43.52 -11.36
N ALA A 346 41.27 44.78 -11.05
CA ALA A 346 41.00 45.82 -12.04
C ALA A 346 42.25 46.22 -12.87
N SER A 347 43.45 46.18 -12.29
CA SER A 347 44.69 46.57 -12.97
C SER A 347 45.32 45.48 -13.85
N GLY A 348 44.89 44.22 -13.73
CA GLY A 348 45.44 43.07 -14.47
C GLY A 348 44.72 42.70 -15.77
N ARG A 349 43.64 43.39 -16.15
CA ARG A 349 42.91 43.17 -17.41
C ARG A 349 42.80 44.50 -18.17
N GLY A 350 43.35 44.55 -19.38
CA GLY A 350 43.18 45.69 -20.28
C GLY A 350 41.70 46.05 -20.47
N ALA A 351 41.39 47.33 -20.37
CA ALA A 351 40.17 48.02 -20.79
C ALA A 351 38.94 47.16 -21.10
N ALA A 352 38.11 46.93 -20.08
CA ALA A 352 36.66 47.06 -20.18
C ALA A 352 36.11 47.12 -18.75
N ILE A 353 35.85 48.33 -18.26
CA ILE A 353 34.78 48.51 -17.28
C ILE A 353 33.50 48.16 -18.05
N SER A 354 33.19 46.87 -18.13
CA SER A 354 31.83 46.45 -18.36
C SER A 354 31.09 46.92 -17.11
N THR A 355 30.58 48.15 -17.13
CA THR A 355 29.49 48.57 -16.26
C THR A 355 28.39 47.54 -16.49
N ASN A 356 28.37 46.52 -15.63
CA ASN A 356 27.43 45.43 -15.72
C ASN A 356 26.03 46.06 -15.81
N GLU A 357 25.26 45.78 -16.87
CA GLU A 357 23.90 46.31 -17.07
C GLU A 357 23.01 46.09 -15.83
N PHE A 358 23.41 45.17 -14.96
CA PHE A 358 22.93 44.99 -13.60
C PHE A 358 22.68 46.30 -12.81
N TRP A 359 23.55 47.32 -12.90
CA TRP A 359 23.35 48.61 -12.19
C TRP A 359 22.09 49.36 -12.67
N LEU A 360 21.68 49.13 -13.92
CA LEU A 360 20.50 49.75 -14.54
C LEU A 360 19.23 48.91 -14.31
N SER A 361 19.32 47.82 -13.55
CA SER A 361 18.17 46.96 -13.28
C SER A 361 17.05 47.78 -12.63
N PRO A 362 15.84 47.80 -13.23
CA PRO A 362 14.67 48.47 -12.64
C PRO A 362 14.36 47.94 -11.23
N LYS A 363 14.76 46.69 -10.91
CA LYS A 363 14.59 46.10 -9.58
C LYS A 363 15.53 46.73 -8.55
N LEU A 364 16.79 46.99 -8.92
CA LEU A 364 17.76 47.62 -8.02
C LEU A 364 17.41 49.09 -7.80
N ALA A 365 16.97 49.79 -8.86
CA ALA A 365 16.48 51.16 -8.77
C ALA A 365 15.22 51.28 -7.89
N ARG A 366 14.28 50.33 -7.97
CA ARG A 366 13.10 50.27 -7.08
C ARG A 366 13.49 49.96 -5.62
N TRP A 367 14.48 49.09 -5.42
CA TRP A 367 14.98 48.79 -4.08
C TRP A 367 15.62 50.01 -3.43
N SER A 368 16.54 50.69 -4.13
CA SER A 368 17.25 51.86 -3.59
C SER A 368 16.35 53.09 -3.36
N SER A 369 15.21 53.16 -4.04
CA SER A 369 14.21 54.24 -3.90
C SER A 369 13.10 53.93 -2.89
N CYS A 370 13.15 52.77 -2.21
CA CYS A 370 12.15 52.41 -1.22
C CYS A 370 12.26 53.29 0.04
N PRO A 371 11.18 53.95 0.51
CA PRO A 371 11.21 54.82 1.69
C PRO A 371 11.25 54.07 3.03
N HIS A 372 11.23 52.72 2.99
CA HIS A 372 11.26 51.85 4.17
C HIS A 372 12.44 50.87 4.07
N SER A 373 12.82 50.26 5.20
CA SER A 373 13.87 49.23 5.24
C SER A 373 13.56 48.12 4.22
N SER A 374 14.50 47.88 3.30
CA SER A 374 14.32 46.95 2.20
C SER A 374 15.56 46.09 1.99
N LEU A 375 15.38 44.84 1.58
CA LEU A 375 16.45 43.85 1.43
C LEU A 375 16.70 43.53 -0.05
N ALA A 376 17.96 43.55 -0.47
CA ALA A 376 18.41 43.05 -1.77
C ALA A 376 19.32 41.82 -1.58
N ILE A 377 18.94 40.69 -2.19
CA ILE A 377 19.76 39.47 -2.22
C ILE A 377 20.33 39.31 -3.62
N ILE A 378 21.67 39.35 -3.73
CA ILE A 378 22.38 39.21 -5.02
C ILE A 378 22.92 37.80 -5.12
N ARG A 379 22.44 37.05 -6.11
CA ARG A 379 22.87 35.67 -6.38
C ARG A 379 23.73 35.63 -7.63
N GLY A 380 24.77 34.81 -7.60
CA GLY A 380 25.55 34.49 -8.78
C GLY A 380 26.16 33.09 -8.71
N SER A 381 26.65 32.64 -9.85
CA SER A 381 27.36 31.38 -10.00
C SER A 381 28.80 31.50 -9.49
N PHE A 382 29.48 30.36 -9.35
CA PHE A 382 30.90 30.30 -8.98
C PHE A 382 31.80 31.16 -9.88
N THR A 383 31.47 31.29 -11.17
CA THR A 383 32.23 32.12 -12.13
C THR A 383 32.06 33.62 -11.89
N THR A 384 30.95 34.05 -11.28
CA THR A 384 30.62 35.45 -10.98
C THR A 384 30.97 35.88 -9.54
N ARG A 385 31.50 34.97 -8.71
CA ARG A 385 31.77 35.21 -7.29
C ARG A 385 32.64 36.43 -7.01
N TRP A 386 33.65 36.65 -7.87
CA TRP A 386 34.58 37.77 -7.73
C TRP A 386 33.91 39.09 -8.07
N ALA A 387 33.05 39.11 -9.09
CA ALA A 387 32.28 40.28 -9.49
C ALA A 387 31.26 40.69 -8.42
N ILE A 388 30.65 39.72 -7.73
CA ILE A 388 29.74 39.98 -6.59
C ILE A 388 30.51 40.57 -5.40
N GLN A 389 31.70 40.03 -5.12
CA GLN A 389 32.54 40.57 -4.05
C GLN A 389 33.01 41.99 -4.38
N ASP A 390 33.42 42.25 -5.62
CA ASP A 390 33.83 43.59 -6.07
C ASP A 390 32.65 44.57 -5.99
N PHE A 391 31.43 44.13 -6.33
CA PHE A 391 30.20 44.91 -6.19
C PHE A 391 29.91 45.31 -4.73
N ALA A 392 30.08 44.39 -3.77
CA ALA A 392 29.91 44.69 -2.36
C ALA A 392 30.89 45.78 -1.87
N ILE A 393 32.14 45.73 -2.35
CA ILE A 393 33.16 46.75 -2.05
C ILE A 393 32.81 48.10 -2.69
N ASP A 394 32.33 48.11 -3.93
CA ASP A 394 31.93 49.33 -4.63
C ASP A 394 30.76 50.04 -3.89
N ILE A 395 29.80 49.29 -3.33
CA ILE A 395 28.73 49.85 -2.48
C ILE A 395 29.28 50.47 -1.20
N ILE A 396 30.17 49.76 -0.50
CA ILE A 396 30.78 50.27 0.75
C ILE A 396 31.54 51.57 0.45
N GLN A 397 32.30 51.59 -0.65
CA GLN A 397 33.04 52.77 -1.09
C GLN A 397 32.10 53.94 -1.41
N ALA A 398 31.04 53.71 -2.17
CA ALA A 398 30.06 54.73 -2.53
C ALA A 398 29.36 55.31 -1.29
N ALA A 399 28.89 54.45 -0.37
CA ALA A 399 28.26 54.89 0.87
C ALA A 399 29.21 55.75 1.72
N THR A 400 30.47 55.32 1.85
CA THR A 400 31.52 56.07 2.58
C THR A 400 31.79 57.44 1.94
N MET A 401 31.86 57.52 0.61
CA MET A 401 32.07 58.79 -0.11
C MET A 401 30.89 59.76 0.04
N MET A 402 29.67 59.24 0.21
CA MET A 402 28.46 60.03 0.42
C MET A 402 28.19 60.36 1.90
N SER A 403 29.11 60.03 2.80
CA SER A 403 28.95 60.19 4.26
C SER A 403 27.70 59.50 4.83
N ILE A 404 27.21 58.44 4.17
CA ILE A 404 26.11 57.61 4.67
C ILE A 404 26.72 56.52 5.55
N PRO A 405 26.24 56.31 6.79
CA PRO A 405 26.75 55.25 7.63
C PRO A 405 26.55 53.88 6.96
N ALA A 406 27.63 53.09 6.91
CA ALA A 406 27.62 51.74 6.37
C ALA A 406 28.36 50.80 7.31
N ILE A 407 27.80 49.61 7.52
CA ILE A 407 28.40 48.53 8.31
C ILE A 407 28.46 47.27 7.45
N TRP A 408 29.50 46.46 7.61
CA TRP A 408 29.74 45.34 6.70
C TRP A 408 30.36 44.09 7.33
N VAL A 409 30.12 42.94 6.70
CA VAL A 409 30.79 41.67 6.99
C VAL A 409 31.41 41.16 5.69
N LEU A 410 32.73 41.00 5.67
CA LEU A 410 33.50 40.50 4.52
C LEU A 410 34.30 39.25 4.95
N GLY A 411 34.76 38.44 4.00
CA GLY A 411 35.54 37.23 4.33
C GLY A 411 36.97 37.52 4.80
N SER A 412 37.49 36.74 5.76
CA SER A 412 38.86 36.90 6.30
C SER A 412 39.95 36.69 5.23
N ALA A 413 41.03 37.47 5.36
CA ALA A 413 42.22 37.41 4.49
C ALA A 413 43.19 36.26 4.87
N ASN A 414 43.20 35.81 6.13
CA ASN A 414 44.15 34.85 6.66
C ASN A 414 43.56 33.43 6.71
N LYS A 415 43.69 32.68 5.61
CA LYS A 415 43.25 31.26 5.55
C LYS A 415 44.06 30.27 6.41
N THR A 416 45.00 30.74 7.23
CA THR A 416 46.00 29.89 7.89
C THR A 416 45.93 29.87 9.42
N SER A 417 45.02 30.60 10.05
CA SER A 417 44.77 30.51 11.50
C SER A 417 43.34 30.08 11.75
N SER A 418 43.15 28.78 12.04
CA SER A 418 41.93 28.12 12.55
C SER A 418 40.59 28.52 11.92
N ASN A 419 39.92 27.55 11.28
CA ASN A 419 38.50 27.59 10.86
C ASN A 419 37.53 27.84 12.05
N ALA A 420 37.58 29.00 12.68
CA ALA A 420 36.52 29.48 13.55
C ALA A 420 35.46 30.12 12.63
N MET A 421 34.56 29.29 12.12
CA MET A 421 33.39 29.75 11.36
C MET A 421 32.56 30.68 12.25
N LEU A 422 32.17 31.86 11.75
CA LEU A 422 31.39 32.83 12.53
C LEU A 422 29.99 32.25 12.81
N SER A 423 29.61 32.11 14.08
CA SER A 423 28.23 31.77 14.40
C SER A 423 27.29 32.94 14.05
N PRO A 424 25.97 32.71 13.86
CA PRO A 424 25.01 33.80 13.69
C PRO A 424 25.06 34.84 14.83
N VAL A 425 25.40 34.40 16.05
CA VAL A 425 25.59 35.27 17.21
C VAL A 425 26.82 36.17 17.03
N ASP A 426 27.94 35.60 16.57
CA ASP A 426 29.18 36.37 16.33
C ASP A 426 29.00 37.38 15.20
N LEU A 427 28.19 37.06 14.18
CA LEU A 427 27.86 37.99 13.09
C LEU A 427 27.07 39.20 13.60
N VAL A 428 26.01 38.98 14.38
CA VAL A 428 25.20 40.07 14.93
C VAL A 428 26.02 40.89 15.93
N ARG A 429 26.87 40.23 16.73
CA ARG A 429 27.83 40.90 17.63
C ARG A 429 28.81 41.79 16.86
N TYR A 430 29.32 41.32 15.72
CA TYR A 430 30.25 42.09 14.87
C TYR A 430 29.60 43.31 14.21
N LEU A 431 28.36 43.18 13.74
CA LEU A 431 27.59 44.30 13.21
C LEU A 431 27.24 45.33 14.30
N THR A 432 26.91 44.85 15.50
CA THR A 432 26.65 45.68 16.68
C THR A 432 27.88 46.47 17.08
N TYR A 433 29.05 45.83 17.10
CA TYR A 433 30.34 46.47 17.34
C TYR A 433 30.60 47.62 16.36
N GLN A 434 30.36 47.41 15.06
CA GLN A 434 30.52 48.46 14.05
C GLN A 434 29.53 49.60 14.22
N ALA A 435 28.26 49.29 14.53
CA ALA A 435 27.23 50.30 14.75
C ALA A 435 27.61 51.24 15.90
N LEU A 436 28.17 50.72 17.01
CA LEU A 436 28.64 51.51 18.16
C LEU A 436 29.82 52.43 17.85
N GLN A 437 30.56 52.19 16.77
CA GLN A 437 31.70 53.03 16.37
C GLN A 437 31.31 54.21 15.49
N ILE A 438 30.06 54.30 15.05
CA ILE A 438 29.56 55.41 14.23
C ILE A 438 29.36 56.63 15.14
N GLU A 439 30.00 57.75 14.80
CA GLU A 439 29.90 59.00 15.55
C GLU A 439 28.44 59.49 15.59
N GLY A 440 27.93 59.79 16.80
CA GLY A 440 26.55 60.25 17.02
C GLY A 440 25.58 59.22 17.63
N THR A 441 25.99 57.97 17.83
CA THR A 441 25.18 56.90 18.46
C THR A 441 24.96 57.03 19.97
N VAL A 442 25.76 57.86 20.64
CA VAL A 442 25.75 58.01 22.10
C VAL A 442 25.20 59.38 22.46
N THR A 443 23.90 59.45 22.77
CA THR A 443 23.22 60.72 23.07
C THR A 443 23.22 61.09 24.56
N THR A 444 23.26 60.13 25.51
CA THR A 444 23.31 60.41 26.96
C THR A 444 24.01 59.32 27.79
N GLU A 445 24.64 59.67 28.93
CA GLU A 445 25.35 58.74 29.81
C GLU A 445 24.46 57.59 30.38
N LYS A 446 23.17 57.86 30.61
CA LYS A 446 22.21 56.87 31.16
C LYS A 446 21.83 55.79 30.15
N GLN A 447 21.80 56.11 28.86
CA GLN A 447 21.59 55.13 27.80
C GLN A 447 22.80 54.20 27.65
N MET A 448 24.00 54.69 27.92
CA MET A 448 25.23 53.90 27.84
C MET A 448 25.40 52.92 28.98
N SER A 449 25.01 53.26 30.21
CA SER A 449 25.06 52.33 31.34
C SER A 449 24.12 51.13 31.14
N LEU A 450 22.90 51.41 30.66
CA LEU A 450 21.91 50.38 30.37
C LEU A 450 22.41 49.44 29.26
N ARG A 451 22.95 50.01 28.17
CA ARG A 451 23.51 49.25 27.05
C ARG A 451 24.73 48.42 27.44
N HIS A 452 25.58 48.93 28.33
CA HIS A 452 26.73 48.19 28.85
C HIS A 452 26.29 46.94 29.63
N SER A 453 25.30 47.07 30.52
CA SER A 453 24.73 45.92 31.26
C SER A 453 24.09 44.91 30.32
N GLN A 454 23.33 45.37 29.32
CA GLN A 454 22.70 44.49 28.33
C GLN A 454 23.72 43.80 27.42
N LEU A 455 24.86 44.46 27.12
CA LEU A 455 25.98 43.87 26.38
C LEU A 455 26.68 42.76 27.18
N GLU A 456 26.78 42.88 28.51
CA GLU A 456 27.37 41.86 29.38
C GLU A 456 26.42 40.66 29.63
N GLU A 457 25.11 40.89 29.61
CA GLU A 457 24.09 39.86 29.84
C GLU A 457 23.65 39.09 28.58
N ALA A 458 23.85 39.66 27.38
CA ALA A 458 23.41 39.07 26.11
C ALA A 458 24.14 37.76 25.77
N LYS A 459 23.42 36.63 25.83
CA LYS A 459 23.97 35.28 25.58
C LYS A 459 23.42 34.62 24.32
N THR A 460 22.20 34.96 23.90
CA THR A 460 21.51 34.31 22.77
C THR A 460 21.47 35.20 21.53
N SER A 461 21.25 34.63 20.34
CA SER A 461 21.13 35.40 19.09
C SER A 461 19.99 36.42 19.12
N GLN A 462 18.91 36.13 19.84
CA GLN A 462 17.78 37.04 19.98
C GLN A 462 18.16 38.26 20.83
N ASP A 463 18.86 38.06 21.95
CA ASP A 463 19.34 39.16 22.80
C ASP A 463 20.24 40.12 22.00
N TRP A 464 21.15 39.55 21.20
CA TRP A 464 22.04 40.32 20.33
C TRP A 464 21.29 41.07 19.22
N LEU A 465 20.23 40.50 18.64
CA LEU A 465 19.42 41.16 17.62
C LEU A 465 18.57 42.30 18.19
N GLU A 466 18.01 42.13 19.39
CA GLU A 466 17.29 43.19 20.08
C GLU A 466 18.21 44.35 20.44
N LEU A 467 19.41 44.05 20.93
CA LEU A 467 20.42 45.05 21.24
C LEU A 467 20.90 45.79 19.98
N PHE A 468 21.13 45.05 18.88
CA PHE A 468 21.45 45.63 17.58
C PHE A 468 20.34 46.57 17.09
N LYS A 469 19.07 46.15 17.17
CA LYS A 469 17.91 46.98 16.81
C LYS A 469 17.85 48.28 17.62
N LEU A 470 18.09 48.22 18.93
CA LEU A 470 18.09 49.39 19.80
C LEU A 470 19.19 50.39 19.44
N ILE A 471 20.39 49.92 19.11
CA ILE A 471 21.50 50.79 18.68
C ILE A 471 21.20 51.40 17.30
N MET A 472 20.62 50.61 16.39
CA MET A 472 20.26 51.06 15.05
C MET A 472 19.17 52.14 15.02
N GLN A 473 18.25 52.15 16.00
CA GLN A 473 17.20 53.17 16.12
C GLN A 473 17.77 54.57 16.41
N ASP A 474 18.89 54.65 17.12
CA ASP A 474 19.51 55.93 17.52
C ASP A 474 20.33 56.58 16.40
N LEU A 475 20.72 55.82 15.39
CA LEU A 475 21.58 56.30 14.30
C LEU A 475 20.88 57.30 13.36
N GLY A 476 19.57 57.48 13.47
CA GLY A 476 18.81 58.56 12.84
C GLY A 476 19.19 58.87 11.39
N GLY A 477 18.86 58.00 10.44
CA GLY A 477 19.17 58.23 9.03
C GLY A 477 19.14 56.96 8.17
N GLN A 478 19.49 57.09 6.89
CA GLN A 478 19.68 55.95 5.99
C GLN A 478 20.99 55.24 6.33
N ILE A 479 20.95 53.91 6.47
CA ILE A 479 22.12 53.10 6.82
C ILE A 479 22.15 51.87 5.91
N TYR A 480 23.33 51.53 5.39
CA TYR A 480 23.52 50.32 4.60
C TYR A 480 24.21 49.22 5.41
N VAL A 481 23.62 48.03 5.39
CA VAL A 481 24.18 46.81 5.99
C VAL A 481 24.57 45.87 4.85
N ILE A 482 25.85 45.58 4.70
CA ILE A 482 26.39 44.73 3.62
C ILE A 482 26.95 43.43 4.20
N VAL A 483 26.40 42.28 3.83
CA VAL A 483 26.84 40.98 4.37
C VAL A 483 27.25 40.04 3.23
N ASP A 484 28.51 39.63 3.22
CA ASP A 484 28.98 38.54 2.36
C ASP A 484 28.56 37.19 2.96
N LEU A 485 27.52 36.57 2.39
CA LEU A 485 26.96 35.30 2.88
C LEU A 485 27.94 34.13 2.80
N ALA A 486 29.02 34.21 2.01
CA ALA A 486 30.06 33.18 1.98
C ALA A 486 30.83 33.06 3.31
N THR A 487 30.66 34.02 4.23
CA THR A 487 31.29 34.05 5.55
C THR A 487 30.49 33.33 6.64
N ILE A 488 29.24 32.93 6.34
CA ILE A 488 28.35 32.25 7.27
C ILE A 488 28.43 30.73 7.03
N PRO A 489 28.63 29.89 8.07
CA PRO A 489 28.60 28.44 7.92
C PRO A 489 27.22 27.97 7.44
N LEU A 490 27.18 27.25 6.31
CA LEU A 490 26.04 26.42 5.95
C LEU A 490 26.20 25.09 6.70
N ASP A 491 25.28 24.76 7.59
CA ASP A 491 25.25 23.46 8.26
C ASP A 491 25.03 22.37 7.18
N PRO A 492 25.97 21.43 6.99
CA PRO A 492 25.83 20.35 6.03
C PRO A 492 24.60 19.47 6.33
N LYS A 493 24.20 19.32 7.60
CA LYS A 493 22.99 18.58 7.96
C LYS A 493 21.71 19.35 7.63
N ALA A 494 21.76 20.68 7.70
CA ALA A 494 20.69 21.53 7.18
C ALA A 494 20.65 21.51 5.65
N LEU A 495 21.80 21.38 4.97
CA LEU A 495 21.90 21.17 3.52
C LEU A 495 21.47 19.77 3.10
N ASP A 496 21.65 18.74 3.93
CA ASP A 496 21.12 17.40 3.69
C ASP A 496 19.61 17.38 3.90
N ALA A 497 19.09 18.10 4.91
CA ALA A 497 17.66 18.36 5.05
C ALA A 497 17.10 19.22 3.91
N GLU A 498 17.88 20.16 3.37
CA GLU A 498 17.52 20.97 2.20
C GLU A 498 17.66 20.16 0.90
N SER A 499 18.57 19.20 0.82
CA SER A 499 18.73 18.21 -0.26
C SER A 499 17.53 17.26 -0.28
N GLU A 500 17.07 16.80 0.88
CA GLU A 500 15.81 16.07 1.04
C GLU A 500 14.57 16.93 0.72
N ARG A 501 14.62 18.25 0.96
CA ARG A 501 13.59 19.21 0.49
C ARG A 501 13.65 19.44 -1.02
N VAL A 502 14.84 19.47 -1.63
CA VAL A 502 15.04 19.65 -3.08
C VAL A 502 14.60 18.39 -3.85
N GLN A 503 14.80 17.19 -3.31
CA GLN A 503 14.25 15.95 -3.89
C GLN A 503 12.71 15.88 -3.82
N ASN A 504 12.08 16.58 -2.87
CA ASN A 504 10.63 16.53 -2.65
C ASN A 504 9.85 17.76 -3.14
N GLY A 505 10.53 18.74 -3.73
CA GLY A 505 9.94 20.01 -4.17
C GLY A 505 9.38 20.86 -3.01
N PRO A 506 9.03 22.13 -3.28
CA PRO A 506 8.30 22.96 -2.32
C PRO A 506 6.96 22.29 -1.93
N ARG A 507 6.65 22.29 -0.63
CA ARG A 507 5.36 21.85 -0.09
C ARG A 507 4.50 23.05 0.23
N TRP A 508 3.29 23.10 -0.30
CA TRP A 508 2.30 24.15 -0.02
C TRP A 508 1.26 23.64 0.95
N SER A 509 1.18 24.25 2.12
CA SER A 509 0.10 23.95 3.06
C SER A 509 -1.21 24.55 2.59
N LEU A 510 -2.26 23.73 2.59
CA LEU A 510 -3.65 24.15 2.41
C LEU A 510 -4.35 24.41 3.74
N GLY A 511 -3.71 24.11 4.87
CA GLY A 511 -4.28 24.19 6.22
C GLY A 511 -4.76 22.85 6.79
N ASN A 512 -5.50 22.92 7.90
CA ASN A 512 -6.01 21.74 8.61
C ASN A 512 -7.12 21.02 7.82
N GLY A 513 -7.13 19.68 7.84
CA GLY A 513 -8.07 18.86 7.08
C GLY A 513 -9.55 19.13 7.37
N ASP A 514 -9.92 19.43 8.62
CA ASP A 514 -11.32 19.74 8.99
C ASP A 514 -11.79 21.08 8.39
N TRP A 515 -10.88 22.05 8.27
CA TRP A 515 -11.18 23.33 7.61
C TRP A 515 -11.32 23.16 6.10
N ILE A 516 -10.39 22.42 5.49
CA ILE A 516 -10.40 22.18 4.04
C ILE A 516 -11.67 21.40 3.65
N LYS A 517 -12.08 20.41 4.45
CA LYS A 517 -13.30 19.60 4.21
C LYS A 517 -14.55 20.44 3.99
N ASN A 518 -14.64 21.56 4.70
CA ASN A 518 -15.77 22.48 4.64
C ASN A 518 -15.50 23.70 3.72
N SER A 519 -14.36 23.74 3.04
CA SER A 519 -13.97 24.86 2.18
C SER A 519 -14.70 24.83 0.84
N SER A 520 -15.20 26.00 0.42
CA SER A 520 -15.77 26.20 -0.92
C SER A 520 -14.70 26.37 -2.02
N CYS A 521 -13.43 26.52 -1.64
CA CYS A 521 -12.31 26.72 -2.56
C CYS A 521 -12.19 25.53 -3.53
N PRO A 522 -12.21 25.75 -4.86
CA PRO A 522 -12.09 24.68 -5.85
C PRO A 522 -10.80 23.85 -5.72
N LEU A 523 -9.66 24.48 -5.39
CA LEU A 523 -8.39 23.78 -5.17
C LEU A 523 -8.44 22.87 -3.93
N CYS A 524 -9.06 23.36 -2.86
CA CYS A 524 -9.25 22.56 -1.63
C CYS A 524 -10.15 21.35 -1.90
N ARG A 525 -11.24 21.52 -2.65
CA ARG A 525 -12.13 20.42 -3.04
C ARG A 525 -11.42 19.39 -3.91
N LEU A 526 -10.64 19.85 -4.89
CA LEU A 526 -9.79 18.99 -5.73
C LEU A 526 -8.80 18.18 -4.87
N ALA A 527 -8.10 18.84 -3.94
CA ALA A 527 -7.15 18.19 -3.05
C ALA A 527 -7.81 17.16 -2.12
N ILE A 528 -9.04 17.41 -1.63
CA ILE A 528 -9.78 16.43 -0.81
C ILE A 528 -10.20 15.22 -1.62
N SER A 529 -10.74 15.44 -2.82
CA SER A 529 -11.14 14.34 -3.71
C SER A 529 -9.97 13.43 -4.11
N HIS A 530 -8.74 13.90 -3.91
CA HIS A 530 -7.49 13.17 -4.15
C HIS A 530 -7.04 12.30 -2.95
N LEU A 531 -7.60 12.48 -1.74
CA LEU A 531 -7.22 11.77 -0.52
C LEU A 531 -7.78 10.33 -0.45
N ILE A 532 -7.16 9.49 0.39
CA ILE A 532 -7.60 8.10 0.64
C ILE A 532 -9.06 8.06 1.16
N PRO A 533 -9.95 7.22 0.58
CA PRO A 533 -11.34 7.08 1.03
C PRO A 533 -11.42 6.61 2.48
N GLY A 534 -12.39 7.12 3.25
CA GLY A 534 -12.59 6.77 4.67
C GLY A 534 -11.79 7.63 5.65
N LEU A 535 -10.70 8.27 5.19
CA LEU A 535 -10.12 9.37 5.94
C LEU A 535 -11.13 10.53 6.02
N THR A 536 -11.87 10.80 4.93
CA THR A 536 -12.81 11.93 4.80
C THR A 536 -13.91 12.00 5.86
N ASP A 537 -14.20 10.90 6.56
CA ASP A 537 -15.32 10.82 7.51
C ASP A 537 -14.91 11.02 8.99
N ALA A 538 -13.61 10.95 9.30
CA ALA A 538 -13.07 11.19 10.64
C ALA A 538 -12.65 12.67 10.85
N SER A 539 -12.56 13.13 12.09
CA SER A 539 -11.93 14.42 12.43
C SER A 539 -10.44 14.39 12.10
N PHE A 540 -9.95 15.40 11.39
CA PHE A 540 -8.60 15.50 10.85
C PHE A 540 -7.75 16.54 11.59
N PRO A 541 -7.01 16.16 12.64
CA PRO A 541 -6.10 17.10 13.32
C PRO A 541 -4.84 17.43 12.49
N PHE A 542 -4.66 16.85 11.30
CA PHE A 542 -3.45 16.98 10.48
C PHE A 542 -3.58 17.99 9.35
N GLU A 543 -2.45 18.59 8.97
CA GLU A 543 -2.32 19.60 7.92
C GLU A 543 -2.20 18.94 6.53
N ILE A 544 -3.01 19.36 5.55
CA ILE A 544 -2.92 18.88 4.17
C ILE A 544 -1.92 19.74 3.40
N LYS A 545 -0.94 19.11 2.74
CA LYS A 545 0.06 19.79 1.92
C LYS A 545 0.06 19.26 0.51
N LEU A 546 0.32 20.13 -0.45
CA LEU A 546 0.54 19.79 -1.86
C LEU A 546 2.04 19.84 -2.16
N ARG A 547 2.53 18.92 -2.98
CA ARG A 547 3.93 18.90 -3.43
C ARG A 547 4.05 18.44 -4.86
N TRP A 548 5.11 18.85 -5.54
CA TRP A 548 5.47 18.25 -6.82
C TRP A 548 6.04 16.85 -6.61
N LYS A 549 5.57 15.91 -7.41
CA LYS A 549 6.12 14.56 -7.50
C LYS A 549 6.16 14.16 -8.97
N LEU A 550 7.03 13.22 -9.31
CA LEU A 550 6.92 12.53 -10.59
C LEU A 550 5.58 11.78 -10.60
N GLY A 551 4.65 12.23 -11.45
CA GLY A 551 3.38 11.58 -11.69
C GLY A 551 3.52 10.37 -12.62
N PRO A 552 2.41 9.78 -13.08
CA PRO A 552 2.41 8.73 -14.09
C PRO A 552 3.25 9.15 -15.31
N VAL A 553 3.84 8.20 -16.03
CA VAL A 553 4.60 8.46 -17.27
C VAL A 553 5.86 9.34 -17.08
N GLY A 554 6.30 9.61 -15.85
CA GLY A 554 7.57 10.31 -15.60
C GLY A 554 7.51 11.84 -15.75
N ARG A 555 6.32 12.45 -15.78
CA ARG A 555 6.15 13.91 -15.85
C ARG A 555 5.82 14.50 -14.47
N GLN A 556 6.22 15.74 -14.20
CA GLN A 556 5.92 16.38 -12.91
C GLN A 556 4.42 16.68 -12.76
N ALA A 557 3.82 16.23 -11.66
CA ALA A 557 2.43 16.44 -11.28
C ALA A 557 2.32 16.85 -9.80
N LEU A 558 1.20 17.47 -9.43
CA LEU A 558 0.95 17.90 -8.06
C LEU A 558 0.29 16.75 -7.27
N VAL A 559 0.71 16.51 -6.03
CA VAL A 559 0.23 15.40 -5.20
C VAL A 559 -0.04 15.91 -3.78
N ALA A 560 -1.19 15.57 -3.21
CA ALA A 560 -1.47 15.84 -1.80
C ALA A 560 -0.74 14.84 -0.89
N ASP A 561 -0.30 15.29 0.28
CA ASP A 561 0.09 14.40 1.36
C ASP A 561 -1.12 13.52 1.74
N LEU A 562 -0.93 12.20 1.86
CA LEU A 562 -2.00 11.20 2.03
C LEU A 562 -2.90 10.98 0.80
N ALA A 563 -2.43 11.34 -0.39
CA ALA A 563 -3.10 10.99 -1.64
C ALA A 563 -3.30 9.48 -1.83
N GLN A 564 -4.36 9.11 -2.56
CA GLN A 564 -4.53 7.75 -3.04
C GLN A 564 -3.34 7.31 -3.89
N THR A 565 -2.86 6.09 -3.65
CA THR A 565 -1.75 5.51 -4.42
C THR A 565 -2.04 5.56 -5.92
N GLY A 566 -1.08 6.05 -6.72
CA GLY A 566 -1.18 6.14 -8.18
C GLY A 566 -2.10 7.22 -8.74
N THR A 567 -2.49 8.22 -7.92
CA THR A 567 -3.24 9.39 -8.38
C THR A 567 -2.42 10.68 -8.28
N CYS A 568 -2.65 11.66 -9.14
CA CYS A 568 -2.07 13.01 -9.06
C CYS A 568 -3.01 14.08 -9.62
N ILE A 569 -2.65 15.35 -9.44
CA ILE A 569 -3.35 16.51 -9.99
C ILE A 569 -2.54 17.04 -11.19
N GLY A 570 -3.19 17.11 -12.35
CA GLY A 570 -2.63 17.59 -13.61
C GLY A 570 -3.24 18.93 -14.05
N PHE A 571 -2.55 19.63 -14.95
CA PHE A 571 -2.99 20.91 -15.53
C PHE A 571 -3.60 20.68 -16.90
N SER A 572 -4.56 21.53 -17.30
CA SER A 572 -5.15 21.50 -18.64
C SER A 572 -4.14 21.89 -19.74
N SER A 573 -4.19 21.21 -20.89
CA SER A 573 -3.30 21.44 -22.04
C SER A 573 -3.51 22.79 -22.73
N GLY A 574 -4.68 23.41 -22.57
CA GLY A 574 -5.06 24.68 -23.20
C GLY A 574 -4.59 25.96 -22.49
N MET A 575 -3.79 25.84 -21.41
CA MET A 575 -3.27 27.02 -20.70
C MET A 575 -2.12 27.67 -21.48
N GLU A 576 -2.42 28.71 -22.27
CA GLU A 576 -1.40 29.62 -22.80
C GLU A 576 -0.76 30.41 -21.65
N THR A 577 0.42 30.00 -21.19
CA THR A 577 1.23 30.81 -20.29
C THR A 577 2.56 31.13 -20.95
N LEU A 578 2.86 32.42 -21.11
CA LEU A 578 4.10 32.98 -21.65
C LEU A 578 5.39 32.53 -20.93
N ASP A 579 5.27 31.82 -19.79
CA ASP A 579 6.38 31.40 -18.91
C ASP A 579 6.48 29.88 -18.70
N HIS A 580 5.74 29.03 -19.44
CA HIS A 580 5.85 27.59 -19.21
C HIS A 580 7.12 27.00 -19.86
N PRO A 581 8.02 26.37 -19.09
CA PRO A 581 9.12 25.60 -19.65
C PRO A 581 8.52 24.40 -20.38
N ASP A 582 8.93 24.19 -21.63
CA ASP A 582 8.71 23.01 -22.49
C ASP A 582 7.46 22.14 -22.15
N PRO A 583 6.43 22.09 -23.01
CA PRO A 583 5.25 21.21 -22.86
C PRO A 583 5.57 19.74 -22.57
N THR A 584 6.80 19.29 -22.85
CA THR A 584 7.28 17.95 -22.53
C THR A 584 7.64 17.74 -21.04
N SER A 585 7.83 18.81 -20.26
CA SER A 585 8.36 18.77 -18.89
C SER A 585 7.32 18.58 -17.76
N ARG A 586 6.03 18.83 -18.02
CA ARG A 586 4.95 18.82 -16.99
C ARG A 586 3.77 17.93 -17.42
N PHE A 587 2.97 17.50 -16.45
CA PHE A 587 1.85 16.57 -16.67
C PHE A 587 0.57 17.32 -17.11
N PHE A 588 0.24 17.22 -18.41
CA PHE A 588 -0.92 17.89 -19.02
C PHE A 588 -2.07 16.94 -19.37
N LEU A 589 -3.29 17.39 -19.08
CA LEU A 589 -4.57 16.71 -19.31
C LEU A 589 -5.25 17.28 -20.55
N GLU A 590 -5.86 16.40 -21.34
CA GLU A 590 -6.83 16.81 -22.33
C GLU A 590 -8.15 17.19 -21.62
N PRO A 591 -8.71 18.40 -21.84
CA PRO A 591 -9.90 18.86 -21.11
C PRO A 591 -11.12 17.94 -21.27
N TRP A 592 -11.21 17.26 -22.41
CA TRP A 592 -12.36 16.48 -22.83
C TRP A 592 -11.94 15.14 -23.42
N THR A 593 -12.68 14.09 -23.06
CA THR A 593 -12.61 12.78 -23.70
C THR A 593 -13.97 12.49 -24.35
N GLY A 594 -13.97 12.29 -25.67
CA GLY A 594 -15.19 12.07 -26.45
C GLY A 594 -15.85 10.71 -26.21
N PRO A 595 -17.13 10.55 -26.61
CA PRO A 595 -17.86 9.29 -26.43
C PRO A 595 -17.32 8.14 -27.31
N VAL A 596 -16.67 8.44 -28.43
CA VAL A 596 -16.08 7.45 -29.35
C VAL A 596 -14.56 7.47 -29.23
N VAL A 597 -13.93 6.30 -29.30
CA VAL A 597 -12.48 6.16 -29.26
C VAL A 597 -11.85 6.59 -30.58
N GLU A 598 -10.84 7.44 -30.52
CA GLU A 598 -10.09 7.90 -31.69
C GLU A 598 -9.09 6.84 -32.17
N THR A 599 -9.52 5.91 -33.01
CA THR A 599 -8.63 4.87 -33.56
C THR A 599 -7.40 5.42 -34.32
N PRO A 600 -7.43 6.58 -35.02
CA PRO A 600 -6.22 7.16 -35.61
C PRO A 600 -5.17 7.55 -34.56
N ARG A 601 -5.60 7.92 -33.35
CA ARG A 601 -4.69 8.25 -32.24
C ARG A 601 -4.01 7.00 -31.70
N ILE A 602 -4.74 5.89 -31.56
CA ILE A 602 -4.18 4.58 -31.21
C ILE A 602 -3.14 4.14 -32.26
N SER A 603 -3.46 4.26 -33.55
CA SER A 603 -2.52 3.94 -34.64
C SER A 603 -1.25 4.79 -34.57
N ARG A 604 -1.34 6.06 -34.16
CA ARG A 604 -0.15 6.92 -33.94
C ARG A 604 0.71 6.40 -32.78
N TRP A 605 0.12 5.99 -31.66
CA TRP A 605 0.86 5.41 -30.53
C TRP A 605 1.61 4.12 -30.93
N ILE A 606 0.93 3.23 -31.66
CA ILE A 606 1.53 1.98 -32.15
C ILE A 606 2.68 2.28 -33.13
N SER A 607 2.45 3.19 -34.09
CA SER A 607 3.45 3.58 -35.08
C SER A 607 4.69 4.19 -34.43
N ALA A 608 4.52 5.06 -33.43
CA ALA A 608 5.63 5.64 -32.67
C ALA A 608 6.47 4.54 -31.99
N CYS A 609 5.81 3.53 -31.40
CA CYS A 609 6.50 2.40 -30.80
C CYS A 609 7.28 1.56 -31.84
N GLU A 610 6.69 1.22 -32.98
CA GLU A 610 7.36 0.47 -34.05
C GLU A 610 8.56 1.20 -34.67
N GLN A 611 8.53 2.52 -34.68
CA GLN A 611 9.59 3.36 -35.23
C GLN A 611 10.70 3.63 -34.22
N LEU A 612 10.36 3.99 -32.97
CA LEU A 612 11.30 4.50 -31.98
C LEU A 612 11.76 3.44 -30.96
N HIS A 613 11.00 2.37 -30.72
CA HIS A 613 11.28 1.40 -29.65
C HIS A 613 11.75 0.04 -30.15
N ARG A 614 12.28 -0.05 -31.38
CA ARG A 614 12.66 -1.33 -32.00
C ARG A 614 13.55 -2.22 -31.13
N SER A 615 14.48 -1.65 -30.37
CA SER A 615 15.37 -2.42 -29.49
C SER A 615 14.65 -3.14 -28.34
N LYS A 616 13.47 -2.67 -27.93
CA LYS A 616 12.69 -3.21 -26.79
C LYS A 616 11.35 -3.82 -27.20
N CYS A 617 10.77 -3.39 -28.32
CA CYS A 617 9.40 -3.73 -28.73
C CYS A 617 9.31 -4.41 -30.11
N ALA A 618 10.44 -4.77 -30.73
CA ALA A 618 10.43 -5.49 -32.00
C ALA A 618 10.05 -6.96 -31.80
N MET A 619 9.22 -7.45 -32.71
CA MET A 619 8.80 -8.84 -32.75
C MET A 619 9.73 -9.67 -33.64
N PRO A 620 10.20 -10.86 -33.21
CA PRO A 620 10.90 -11.77 -34.10
C PRO A 620 9.92 -12.33 -35.15
N THR A 621 10.09 -11.96 -36.42
CA THR A 621 9.21 -12.39 -37.53
C THR A 621 9.81 -13.50 -38.40
N SER A 622 11.09 -13.84 -38.23
CA SER A 622 11.84 -14.69 -39.16
C SER A 622 12.16 -16.10 -38.64
N ILE A 623 11.42 -16.60 -37.66
CA ILE A 623 11.64 -17.96 -37.11
C ILE A 623 10.59 -18.96 -37.64
N PRO A 624 10.92 -20.25 -37.79
CA PRO A 624 9.95 -21.28 -38.16
C PRO A 624 8.81 -21.41 -37.14
N PHE A 625 7.62 -21.79 -37.60
CA PHE A 625 6.43 -21.96 -36.74
C PHE A 625 6.66 -22.95 -35.58
N ALA A 626 7.31 -24.08 -35.85
CA ALA A 626 7.61 -25.09 -34.84
C ALA A 626 8.56 -24.58 -33.72
N GLU A 627 9.40 -23.59 -34.03
CA GLU A 627 10.25 -22.91 -33.05
C GLU A 627 9.47 -21.79 -32.33
N ALA A 628 8.60 -21.08 -33.06
CA ALA A 628 7.78 -20.01 -32.51
C ALA A 628 6.73 -20.50 -31.50
N TYR A 629 6.14 -21.68 -31.74
CA TYR A 629 5.13 -22.33 -30.91
C TYR A 629 5.47 -23.81 -30.72
N PRO A 630 6.43 -24.15 -29.84
CA PRO A 630 6.87 -25.53 -29.64
C PRO A 630 5.72 -26.46 -29.22
N GLY A 631 5.54 -27.56 -29.96
CA GLY A 631 4.50 -28.56 -29.69
C GLY A 631 3.10 -28.21 -30.23
N LEU A 632 2.85 -26.96 -30.64
CA LEU A 632 1.58 -26.58 -31.25
C LEU A 632 1.54 -27.02 -32.72
N ARG A 633 0.43 -27.65 -33.14
CA ARG A 633 0.27 -28.12 -34.52
C ARG A 633 -0.13 -26.99 -35.48
N VAL A 634 -1.07 -26.17 -35.05
CA VAL A 634 -1.64 -25.03 -35.80
C VAL A 634 -2.01 -23.93 -34.82
N LEU A 635 -1.87 -22.68 -35.24
CA LEU A 635 -2.43 -21.53 -34.52
C LEU A 635 -3.79 -21.20 -35.13
N ARG A 636 -4.84 -21.24 -34.31
CA ARG A 636 -6.18 -20.84 -34.75
C ARG A 636 -6.38 -19.35 -34.55
N LEU A 637 -6.90 -18.68 -35.57
CA LEU A 637 -7.19 -17.25 -35.57
C LEU A 637 -8.59 -17.02 -36.14
N ILE A 638 -9.24 -15.95 -35.70
CA ILE A 638 -10.43 -15.42 -36.36
C ILE A 638 -9.94 -14.59 -37.53
N ASP A 639 -10.36 -14.95 -38.74
CA ASP A 639 -10.21 -14.14 -39.93
C ASP A 639 -11.40 -13.19 -40.04
N ILE A 640 -11.12 -11.90 -39.88
CA ILE A 640 -12.16 -10.86 -39.86
C ILE A 640 -12.68 -10.57 -41.27
N GLU A 641 -11.83 -10.71 -42.30
CA GLU A 641 -12.22 -10.50 -43.69
C GLU A 641 -13.15 -11.63 -44.15
N ASP A 642 -12.71 -12.87 -43.96
CA ASP A 642 -13.46 -14.06 -44.38
C ASP A 642 -14.55 -14.47 -43.37
N ASN A 643 -14.62 -13.83 -42.20
CA ASN A 643 -15.61 -14.10 -41.14
C ASN A 643 -15.66 -15.58 -40.75
N CYS A 644 -14.50 -16.19 -40.51
CA CYS A 644 -14.38 -17.59 -40.10
C CYS A 644 -13.17 -17.80 -39.18
N ILE A 645 -13.03 -19.00 -38.62
CA ILE A 645 -11.79 -19.43 -37.97
C ILE A 645 -10.86 -19.99 -39.06
N VAL A 646 -9.57 -19.72 -38.95
CA VAL A 646 -8.53 -20.29 -39.81
C VAL A 646 -7.48 -21.00 -38.97
N GLU A 647 -6.90 -22.06 -39.52
CA GLU A 647 -5.75 -22.78 -38.93
C GLU A 647 -4.49 -22.41 -39.72
N SER A 648 -3.59 -21.71 -39.05
CA SER A 648 -2.36 -21.20 -39.66
C SER A 648 -1.13 -21.91 -39.10
N THR A 649 -0.16 -22.16 -39.98
CA THR A 649 1.20 -22.57 -39.64
C THR A 649 2.22 -21.50 -40.02
N SER A 650 1.78 -20.27 -40.29
CA SER A 650 2.60 -19.08 -40.55
C SER A 650 2.54 -18.12 -39.35
N LEU A 651 3.52 -17.23 -39.26
CA LEU A 651 3.57 -16.18 -38.24
C LEU A 651 2.76 -14.96 -38.70
N GLU A 652 1.44 -15.09 -38.61
CA GLU A 652 0.52 -14.02 -38.97
C GLU A 652 0.60 -12.82 -38.02
N LYS A 653 0.29 -11.63 -38.53
CA LYS A 653 0.06 -10.44 -37.71
C LYS A 653 -1.37 -10.51 -37.16
N TYR A 654 -1.52 -10.60 -35.83
CA TYR A 654 -2.83 -10.66 -35.18
C TYR A 654 -2.92 -9.79 -33.93
N ILE A 655 -4.14 -9.44 -33.55
CA ILE A 655 -4.48 -8.87 -32.24
C ILE A 655 -4.87 -10.01 -31.30
N ALA A 656 -4.47 -9.98 -30.04
CA ALA A 656 -4.97 -10.90 -29.01
C ALA A 656 -5.98 -10.18 -28.10
N LEU A 657 -7.08 -10.84 -27.75
CA LEU A 657 -8.03 -10.33 -26.76
C LEU A 657 -7.79 -10.98 -25.39
N SER A 658 -7.77 -10.17 -24.36
CA SER A 658 -7.70 -10.57 -22.96
C SER A 658 -8.85 -9.95 -22.18
N TYR A 659 -9.70 -10.77 -21.58
CA TYR A 659 -10.96 -10.34 -20.99
C TYR A 659 -11.42 -11.28 -19.86
N VAL A 660 -12.40 -10.83 -19.07
CA VAL A 660 -13.01 -11.66 -18.03
C VAL A 660 -14.14 -12.47 -18.63
N TRP A 661 -14.13 -13.80 -18.49
CA TRP A 661 -15.24 -14.64 -18.98
C TRP A 661 -16.51 -14.43 -18.13
N GLY A 662 -16.33 -14.41 -16.79
CA GLY A 662 -17.42 -14.25 -15.83
C GLY A 662 -18.45 -15.38 -15.86
N GLY A 663 -19.66 -15.10 -15.36
CA GLY A 663 -20.79 -16.05 -15.36
C GLY A 663 -21.63 -16.04 -16.64
N ALA A 664 -21.25 -15.25 -17.65
CA ALA A 664 -21.99 -15.12 -18.90
C ALA A 664 -21.85 -16.38 -19.79
N SER A 665 -22.89 -16.65 -20.59
CA SER A 665 -22.81 -17.68 -21.64
C SER A 665 -21.74 -17.31 -22.65
N ASN A 666 -20.67 -18.09 -22.72
CA ASN A 666 -19.57 -17.85 -23.63
C ASN A 666 -19.59 -18.90 -24.75
N PHE A 667 -19.81 -18.48 -26.00
CA PHE A 667 -19.76 -19.36 -27.17
C PHE A 667 -18.31 -19.81 -27.39
N ARG A 668 -18.11 -21.13 -27.51
CA ARG A 668 -16.78 -21.75 -27.48
C ARG A 668 -16.53 -22.63 -28.70
N LEU A 669 -15.28 -22.68 -29.14
CA LEU A 669 -14.82 -23.65 -30.12
C LEU A 669 -14.80 -25.04 -29.48
N THR A 670 -15.47 -25.99 -30.13
CA THR A 670 -15.57 -27.39 -29.73
C THR A 670 -15.38 -28.30 -30.94
N LYS A 671 -15.11 -29.58 -30.72
CA LYS A 671 -15.03 -30.56 -31.83
C LYS A 671 -16.27 -30.56 -32.72
N ALA A 672 -17.44 -30.34 -32.14
CA ALA A 672 -18.72 -30.41 -32.83
C ALA A 672 -18.94 -29.23 -33.80
N ASN A 673 -18.50 -28.02 -33.44
CA ASN A 673 -18.69 -26.83 -34.26
C ASN A 673 -17.44 -26.42 -35.07
N ARG A 674 -16.27 -27.01 -34.81
CA ARG A 674 -15.00 -26.67 -35.49
C ARG A 674 -15.13 -26.66 -37.01
N THR A 675 -15.59 -27.76 -37.63
CA THR A 675 -15.65 -27.86 -39.10
C THR A 675 -16.56 -26.80 -39.71
N ALA A 676 -17.67 -26.46 -39.04
CA ALA A 676 -18.57 -25.42 -39.49
C ALA A 676 -17.93 -24.03 -39.37
N LEU A 677 -17.26 -23.75 -38.25
CA LEU A 677 -16.60 -22.45 -37.99
C LEU A 677 -15.36 -22.20 -38.85
N LEU A 678 -14.81 -23.23 -39.51
CA LEU A 678 -13.73 -23.09 -40.50
C LEU A 678 -14.21 -22.63 -41.88
N MET A 679 -15.53 -22.65 -42.14
CA MET A 679 -16.07 -22.25 -43.43
C MET A 679 -16.15 -20.72 -43.53
N PRO A 680 -15.72 -20.09 -44.64
CA PRO A 680 -15.87 -18.65 -44.85
C PRO A 680 -17.31 -18.18 -44.65
N GLY A 681 -17.50 -17.10 -43.91
CA GLY A 681 -18.80 -16.51 -43.55
C GLY A 681 -19.47 -17.12 -42.31
N SER A 682 -19.00 -18.25 -41.79
CA SER A 682 -19.64 -18.98 -40.70
C SER A 682 -19.77 -18.21 -39.39
N LEU A 683 -18.84 -17.29 -39.06
CA LEU A 683 -18.94 -16.48 -37.85
C LEU A 683 -20.14 -15.52 -37.88
N ARG A 684 -20.63 -15.13 -39.06
CA ARG A 684 -21.83 -14.28 -39.18
C ARG A 684 -23.08 -14.99 -38.67
N GLU A 685 -23.16 -16.31 -38.84
CA GLU A 685 -24.29 -17.12 -38.40
C GLU A 685 -24.37 -17.23 -36.87
N VAL A 686 -23.22 -17.14 -36.19
CA VAL A 686 -23.11 -17.26 -34.73
C VAL A 686 -22.80 -15.93 -34.04
N PHE A 687 -22.72 -14.82 -34.78
CA PHE A 687 -22.34 -13.50 -34.27
C PHE A 687 -23.20 -13.04 -33.08
N ALA A 688 -24.51 -13.32 -33.14
CA ALA A 688 -25.46 -13.01 -32.06
C ALA A 688 -25.25 -13.85 -30.79
N MET A 689 -24.52 -14.97 -30.88
CA MET A 689 -24.16 -15.83 -29.75
C MET A 689 -22.80 -15.46 -29.15
N LEU A 690 -22.00 -14.66 -29.86
CA LEU A 690 -20.71 -14.20 -29.35
C LEU A 690 -20.93 -13.13 -28.28
N PRO A 691 -20.17 -13.18 -27.17
CA PRO A 691 -20.16 -12.12 -26.19
C PRO A 691 -19.83 -10.75 -26.78
N ASN A 692 -20.45 -9.69 -26.24
CA ASN A 692 -20.28 -8.34 -26.78
C ASN A 692 -18.83 -7.86 -26.78
N THR A 693 -18.02 -8.26 -25.80
CA THR A 693 -16.59 -7.89 -25.76
C THR A 693 -15.81 -8.50 -26.93
N ILE A 694 -16.19 -9.70 -27.39
CA ILE A 694 -15.58 -10.32 -28.58
C ILE A 694 -16.01 -9.58 -29.84
N ASN A 695 -17.30 -9.23 -29.96
CA ASN A 695 -17.81 -8.46 -31.10
C ASN A 695 -17.12 -7.09 -31.22
N ASP A 696 -17.02 -6.35 -30.11
CA ASP A 696 -16.33 -5.06 -30.10
C ASP A 696 -14.82 -5.21 -30.41
N ALA A 697 -14.20 -6.33 -30.05
CA ALA A 697 -12.80 -6.61 -30.40
C ALA A 697 -12.60 -6.91 -31.89
N ILE A 698 -13.57 -7.59 -32.53
CA ILE A 698 -13.59 -7.79 -34.00
C ILE A 698 -13.70 -6.43 -34.69
N ASP A 699 -14.62 -5.57 -34.24
CA ASP A 699 -14.80 -4.23 -34.79
C ASP A 699 -13.52 -3.39 -34.63
N LEU A 700 -12.91 -3.38 -33.44
CA LEU A 700 -11.67 -2.66 -33.19
C LEU A 700 -10.51 -3.18 -34.06
N ALA A 701 -10.37 -4.49 -34.22
CA ALA A 701 -9.33 -5.08 -35.06
C ALA A 701 -9.52 -4.67 -36.54
N SER A 702 -10.76 -4.66 -37.04
CA SER A 702 -11.09 -4.13 -38.36
C SER A 702 -10.73 -2.64 -38.49
N LEU A 703 -11.05 -1.82 -37.48
CA LEU A 703 -10.77 -0.37 -37.49
C LEU A 703 -9.27 -0.06 -37.44
N LEU A 704 -8.46 -0.92 -36.81
CA LEU A 704 -7.00 -0.83 -36.79
C LEU A 704 -6.33 -1.46 -38.02
N GLY A 705 -7.10 -2.04 -38.94
CA GLY A 705 -6.59 -2.68 -40.15
C GLY A 705 -5.81 -3.97 -39.89
N CYS A 706 -6.19 -4.74 -38.86
CA CYS A 706 -5.63 -6.05 -38.57
C CYS A 706 -6.62 -7.14 -38.99
N ARG A 707 -6.21 -8.05 -39.89
CA ARG A 707 -7.05 -9.12 -40.42
C ARG A 707 -7.38 -10.21 -39.40
N TYR A 708 -6.43 -10.51 -38.51
CA TYR A 708 -6.53 -11.65 -37.61
C TYR A 708 -6.71 -11.24 -36.15
N LEU A 709 -7.59 -11.96 -35.45
CA LEU A 709 -7.84 -11.82 -34.01
C LEU A 709 -7.71 -13.18 -33.32
N TRP A 710 -7.02 -13.22 -32.20
CA TRP A 710 -6.93 -14.39 -31.33
C TRP A 710 -7.80 -14.17 -30.09
N VAL A 711 -8.70 -15.13 -29.83
CA VAL A 711 -9.57 -15.15 -28.65
C VAL A 711 -9.59 -16.55 -28.06
N ASP A 712 -9.18 -16.71 -26.81
CA ASP A 712 -9.07 -18.00 -26.11
C ASP A 712 -10.29 -18.93 -26.29
N ALA A 713 -11.50 -18.40 -26.17
CA ALA A 713 -12.75 -19.15 -26.29
C ALA A 713 -12.98 -19.72 -27.70
N LEU A 714 -12.45 -19.08 -28.74
CA LEU A 714 -12.66 -19.45 -30.14
C LEU A 714 -11.41 -20.03 -30.82
N CYS A 715 -10.22 -19.80 -30.27
CA CYS A 715 -8.94 -20.24 -30.83
C CYS A 715 -8.38 -21.47 -30.12
N LEU A 716 -8.89 -21.82 -28.93
CA LEU A 716 -8.56 -23.06 -28.23
C LEU A 716 -9.72 -24.04 -28.32
N LEU A 717 -9.43 -25.33 -28.54
CA LEU A 717 -10.45 -26.37 -28.64
C LEU A 717 -10.89 -26.82 -27.24
N GLN A 718 -11.94 -26.19 -26.70
CA GLN A 718 -12.29 -26.23 -25.27
C GLN A 718 -12.70 -27.60 -24.72
N ASN A 719 -13.11 -28.53 -25.60
CA ASN A 719 -13.54 -29.89 -25.22
C ASN A 719 -12.63 -30.99 -25.76
N ASP A 720 -11.38 -30.65 -26.10
CA ASP A 720 -10.30 -31.61 -26.38
C ASP A 720 -9.17 -31.37 -25.38
N THR A 721 -8.95 -32.31 -24.47
CA THR A 721 -7.92 -32.15 -23.43
C THR A 721 -6.51 -32.07 -24.00
N GLU A 722 -6.19 -32.82 -25.06
CA GLU A 722 -4.85 -32.83 -25.66
C GLU A 722 -4.58 -31.51 -26.40
N ASP A 723 -5.50 -31.07 -27.26
CA ASP A 723 -5.36 -29.83 -28.03
C ASP A 723 -5.41 -28.60 -27.11
N LEU A 724 -6.29 -28.60 -26.10
CA LEU A 724 -6.37 -27.53 -25.10
C LEU A 724 -5.08 -27.45 -24.30
N GLU A 725 -4.51 -28.58 -23.86
CA GLU A 725 -3.23 -28.58 -23.14
C GLU A 725 -2.09 -28.03 -24.00
N LEU A 726 -1.99 -28.43 -25.26
CA LEU A 726 -1.00 -27.89 -26.19
C LEU A 726 -1.14 -26.37 -26.36
N GLY A 727 -2.38 -25.87 -26.53
CA GLY A 727 -2.65 -24.45 -26.67
C GLY A 727 -2.38 -23.64 -25.40
N VAL A 728 -2.81 -24.14 -24.23
CA VAL A 728 -2.57 -23.48 -22.93
C VAL A 728 -1.08 -23.39 -22.62
N ASN A 729 -0.30 -24.42 -22.98
CA ASN A 729 1.14 -24.45 -22.72
C ASN A 729 1.95 -23.43 -23.55
N VAL A 730 1.36 -22.88 -24.61
CA VAL A 730 1.97 -21.85 -25.47
C VAL A 730 1.23 -20.51 -25.42
N MET A 731 0.24 -20.34 -24.52
CA MET A 731 -0.50 -19.08 -24.39
C MET A 731 0.40 -17.88 -24.13
N ASP A 732 1.46 -18.07 -23.36
CA ASP A 732 2.46 -17.07 -23.10
C ASP A 732 3.12 -16.57 -24.40
N LEU A 733 3.45 -17.49 -25.32
CA LEU A 733 4.01 -17.18 -26.63
C LEU A 733 2.98 -16.51 -27.55
N VAL A 734 1.69 -16.82 -27.41
CA VAL A 734 0.62 -16.13 -28.16
C VAL A 734 0.54 -14.66 -27.75
N TYR A 735 0.45 -14.36 -26.45
CA TYR A 735 0.39 -12.97 -25.98
C TYR A 735 1.69 -12.21 -26.21
N GLU A 736 2.84 -12.89 -26.11
CA GLU A 736 4.13 -12.32 -26.46
C GLU A 736 4.18 -11.97 -27.95
N ARG A 737 3.66 -12.83 -28.83
CA ARG A 737 3.75 -12.69 -30.29
C ARG A 737 2.65 -11.85 -30.94
N ALA A 738 1.61 -11.49 -30.19
CA ALA A 738 0.56 -10.60 -30.67
C ALA A 738 1.14 -9.25 -31.12
N TRP A 739 0.64 -8.71 -32.23
CA TRP A 739 0.99 -7.35 -32.68
C TRP A 739 0.53 -6.30 -31.67
N LEU A 740 -0.65 -6.53 -31.10
CA LEU A 740 -1.28 -5.75 -30.04
C LEU A 740 -2.16 -6.69 -29.21
N THR A 741 -2.13 -6.53 -27.89
CA THR A 741 -3.09 -7.18 -26.98
C THR A 741 -4.12 -6.15 -26.52
N VAL A 742 -5.40 -6.46 -26.68
CA VAL A 742 -6.51 -5.65 -26.17
C VAL A 742 -6.97 -6.23 -24.83
N VAL A 743 -6.94 -5.42 -23.79
CA VAL A 743 -7.35 -5.80 -22.44
C VAL A 743 -8.68 -5.13 -22.10
N ALA A 744 -9.72 -5.93 -21.91
CA ALA A 744 -11.03 -5.48 -21.43
C ALA A 744 -11.08 -5.57 -19.89
N ALA A 745 -10.67 -4.50 -19.21
CA ALA A 745 -10.63 -4.42 -17.75
C ALA A 745 -11.81 -3.63 -17.14
N CYS A 746 -12.83 -3.28 -17.95
CA CYS A 746 -13.97 -2.45 -17.58
C CYS A 746 -15.21 -3.20 -17.06
N GLY A 747 -15.21 -4.54 -17.05
CA GLY A 747 -16.36 -5.28 -16.50
C GLY A 747 -16.03 -6.64 -15.90
N HIS A 748 -17.09 -7.32 -15.46
CA HIS A 748 -17.04 -8.53 -14.64
C HIS A 748 -17.28 -9.82 -15.44
N ASP A 749 -17.64 -9.70 -16.72
CA ASP A 749 -17.91 -10.83 -17.62
C ASP A 749 -17.64 -10.50 -19.10
N ALA A 750 -17.86 -11.49 -19.96
CA ALA A 750 -17.59 -11.41 -21.39
C ALA A 750 -18.51 -10.46 -22.18
N ASN A 751 -19.57 -9.94 -21.56
CA ASN A 751 -20.53 -9.03 -22.16
C ASN A 751 -20.33 -7.57 -21.75
N ALA A 752 -19.28 -7.27 -20.97
CA ALA A 752 -18.94 -5.94 -20.48
C ALA A 752 -18.75 -4.86 -21.58
N ARG A 753 -18.51 -5.28 -22.83
CA ARG A 753 -18.20 -4.42 -23.98
C ARG A 753 -16.84 -3.72 -23.90
N LEU A 754 -16.39 -3.14 -25.01
CA LEU A 754 -15.26 -2.21 -25.06
C LEU A 754 -15.79 -0.76 -25.19
N PRO A 755 -15.69 0.07 -24.14
CA PRO A 755 -16.25 1.43 -24.14
C PRO A 755 -15.74 2.30 -25.29
N GLY A 756 -16.66 2.89 -26.04
CA GLY A 756 -16.40 3.85 -27.11
C GLY A 756 -15.99 3.24 -28.46
N ILE A 757 -16.00 1.91 -28.61
CA ILE A 757 -15.85 1.24 -29.92
C ILE A 757 -17.13 1.34 -30.73
N GLN A 758 -18.26 0.92 -30.16
CA GLN A 758 -19.57 1.15 -30.74
C GLN A 758 -20.19 2.44 -30.16
N GLY A 759 -20.86 3.23 -31.00
CA GLY A 759 -21.53 4.45 -30.57
C GLY A 759 -22.54 4.18 -29.45
N GLY A 760 -22.53 5.02 -28.41
CA GLY A 760 -23.44 4.91 -27.25
C GLY A 760 -23.00 3.91 -26.17
N THR A 761 -21.86 3.24 -26.32
CA THR A 761 -21.28 2.37 -25.26
C THR A 761 -20.51 3.15 -24.19
N ARG A 762 -20.25 4.44 -24.43
CA ARG A 762 -19.54 5.35 -23.53
C ARG A 762 -20.09 6.77 -23.70
N ASP A 763 -20.23 7.48 -22.58
CA ASP A 763 -20.49 8.91 -22.54
C ASP A 763 -19.18 9.71 -22.57
N GLY A 764 -19.19 10.88 -23.22
CA GLY A 764 -18.06 11.80 -23.16
C GLY A 764 -17.92 12.43 -21.77
N SER A 765 -16.69 12.73 -21.34
CA SER A 765 -16.41 13.26 -20.01
C SER A 765 -15.38 14.38 -20.01
N HIS A 766 -15.64 15.41 -19.19
CA HIS A 766 -14.65 16.43 -18.86
C HIS A 766 -13.63 15.90 -17.85
N ASN A 767 -12.34 16.12 -18.13
CA ASN A 767 -11.24 15.69 -17.25
C ASN A 767 -10.72 16.82 -16.36
N THR A 768 -11.01 18.08 -16.70
CA THR A 768 -10.55 19.28 -15.99
C THR A 768 -11.72 20.16 -15.55
N PHE A 769 -11.45 21.02 -14.59
CA PHE A 769 -12.34 22.08 -14.15
C PHE A 769 -11.55 23.34 -13.77
N GLU A 770 -12.18 24.50 -13.92
CA GLU A 770 -11.54 25.79 -13.65
C GLU A 770 -11.41 26.03 -12.14
N ILE A 771 -10.17 26.21 -11.67
CA ILE A 771 -9.82 26.45 -10.26
C ILE A 771 -9.67 27.94 -9.97
N ALA A 772 -9.19 28.69 -10.96
CA ALA A 772 -9.02 30.14 -10.96
C ALA A 772 -9.09 30.64 -12.41
N PRO A 773 -9.27 31.96 -12.66
CA PRO A 773 -9.36 32.48 -14.02
C PRO A 773 -8.19 32.01 -14.90
N ARG A 774 -8.51 31.30 -15.98
CA ARG A 774 -7.55 30.70 -16.95
C ARG A 774 -6.66 29.58 -16.38
N VAL A 775 -7.01 29.02 -15.23
CA VAL A 775 -6.30 27.91 -14.59
C VAL A 775 -7.24 26.73 -14.41
N GLU A 776 -7.05 25.71 -15.23
CA GLU A 776 -7.82 24.47 -15.20
C GLU A 776 -6.97 23.29 -14.72
N MET A 777 -7.54 22.50 -13.82
CA MET A 777 -6.87 21.32 -13.25
C MET A 777 -7.82 20.13 -13.16
N GLY A 778 -7.28 18.92 -13.00
CA GLY A 778 -8.06 17.71 -12.85
C GLY A 778 -7.31 16.59 -12.13
N ILE A 779 -8.06 15.60 -11.64
CA ILE A 779 -7.48 14.39 -11.05
C ILE A 779 -7.12 13.41 -12.16
N VAL A 780 -5.90 12.92 -12.08
CA VAL A 780 -5.36 11.88 -12.93
C VAL A 780 -5.22 10.62 -12.09
N THR A 781 -5.79 9.53 -12.57
CA THR A 781 -5.55 8.20 -12.00
C THR A 781 -4.72 7.42 -13.01
N GLY A 782 -3.55 6.95 -12.58
CA GLY A 782 -2.70 6.11 -13.43
C GLY A 782 -3.34 4.76 -13.73
N LEU A 783 -2.94 4.15 -14.85
CA LEU A 783 -3.43 2.84 -15.31
C LEU A 783 -3.33 1.77 -14.22
N ASP A 784 -2.18 1.72 -13.56
CA ASP A 784 -1.86 0.78 -12.48
C ASP A 784 -2.87 0.82 -11.31
N ALA A 785 -3.17 2.02 -10.81
CA ALA A 785 -4.15 2.20 -9.73
C ALA A 785 -5.58 1.83 -10.14
N LEU A 786 -5.94 2.04 -11.41
CA LEU A 786 -7.22 1.58 -11.95
C LEU A 786 -7.25 0.06 -12.05
N LEU A 787 -6.19 -0.56 -12.57
CA LEU A 787 -6.08 -2.01 -12.73
C LEU A 787 -6.17 -2.72 -11.37
N GLU A 788 -5.48 -2.23 -10.34
CA GLU A 788 -5.52 -2.86 -9.00
C GLU A 788 -6.95 -3.01 -8.44
N ARG A 789 -7.88 -2.13 -8.82
CA ARG A 789 -9.29 -2.16 -8.41
C ARG A 789 -10.20 -2.97 -9.33
N SER A 790 -9.68 -3.44 -10.48
CA SER A 790 -10.46 -4.16 -11.48
C SER A 790 -10.60 -5.65 -11.16
N VAL A 791 -11.75 -6.23 -11.50
CA VAL A 791 -11.96 -7.70 -11.44
C VAL A 791 -10.93 -8.43 -12.31
N TYR A 792 -10.59 -7.84 -13.46
CA TYR A 792 -9.57 -8.36 -14.38
C TYR A 792 -8.23 -8.65 -13.69
N HIS A 793 -7.76 -7.71 -12.85
CA HIS A 793 -6.47 -7.83 -12.16
C HIS A 793 -6.47 -8.90 -11.05
N THR A 794 -7.65 -9.32 -10.57
CA THR A 794 -7.75 -10.38 -9.55
C THR A 794 -7.44 -11.76 -10.13
N ARG A 795 -7.47 -11.97 -11.45
CA ARG A 795 -7.27 -13.28 -12.07
C ARG A 795 -5.78 -13.58 -12.28
N ALA A 796 -5.35 -14.80 -11.97
CA ALA A 796 -3.95 -15.20 -12.11
C ALA A 796 -3.47 -15.21 -13.58
N TRP A 797 -4.26 -15.78 -14.50
CA TRP A 797 -3.91 -15.89 -15.93
C TRP A 797 -3.67 -14.52 -16.59
N THR A 798 -4.42 -13.50 -16.20
CA THR A 798 -4.24 -12.14 -16.75
C THR A 798 -2.89 -11.52 -16.43
N PHE A 799 -2.14 -12.08 -15.47
CA PHE A 799 -0.80 -11.59 -15.13
C PHE A 799 0.19 -11.81 -16.28
N GLN A 800 0.27 -13.04 -16.82
CA GLN A 800 1.17 -13.33 -17.94
C GLN A 800 0.73 -12.61 -19.23
N GLU A 801 -0.58 -12.49 -19.44
CA GLU A 801 -1.16 -11.83 -20.62
C GLU A 801 -0.76 -10.35 -20.67
N GLN A 802 -0.70 -9.68 -19.51
CA GLN A 802 -0.23 -8.30 -19.40
C GLN A 802 1.29 -8.16 -19.50
N VAL A 803 2.03 -9.00 -18.77
CA VAL A 803 3.49 -8.84 -18.59
C VAL A 803 4.26 -9.20 -19.86
N LEU A 804 3.80 -10.18 -20.64
CA LEU A 804 4.53 -10.69 -21.81
C LEU A 804 4.19 -9.96 -23.11
N SER A 805 3.05 -9.27 -23.18
CA SER A 805 2.67 -8.55 -24.40
C SER A 805 3.51 -7.29 -24.64
N HIS A 806 4.05 -7.16 -25.85
CA HIS A 806 4.91 -6.03 -26.25
C HIS A 806 4.15 -4.70 -26.35
N ARG A 807 2.88 -4.75 -26.73
CA ARG A 807 1.97 -3.61 -26.83
C ARG A 807 0.61 -4.02 -26.29
N VAL A 808 0.08 -3.22 -25.37
CA VAL A 808 -1.20 -3.50 -24.72
C VAL A 808 -2.08 -2.26 -24.75
N LEU A 809 -3.32 -2.43 -25.17
CA LEU A 809 -4.37 -1.42 -25.17
C LEU A 809 -5.41 -1.78 -24.10
N TYR A 810 -5.50 -0.99 -23.04
CA TYR A 810 -6.39 -1.21 -21.91
C TYR A 810 -7.65 -0.38 -22.04
N PHE A 811 -8.80 -1.03 -21.91
CA PHE A 811 -10.10 -0.41 -21.69
C PHE A 811 -10.46 -0.53 -20.21
N ILE A 812 -10.42 0.58 -19.47
CA ILE A 812 -10.66 0.59 -18.02
C ILE A 812 -11.27 1.92 -17.56
N GLY A 813 -12.30 1.87 -16.73
CA GLY A 813 -12.94 3.08 -16.17
C GLY A 813 -13.40 4.08 -17.24
N ASN A 814 -14.00 3.60 -18.34
CA ASN A 814 -14.37 4.35 -19.54
C ASN A 814 -13.22 5.07 -20.26
N LYS A 815 -11.97 4.70 -19.97
CA LYS A 815 -10.77 5.27 -20.56
C LYS A 815 -9.94 4.22 -21.30
N VAL A 816 -9.15 4.69 -22.25
CA VAL A 816 -8.22 3.92 -23.07
C VAL A 816 -6.79 4.32 -22.73
N PHE A 817 -5.99 3.32 -22.38
CA PHE A 817 -4.55 3.46 -22.15
C PHE A 817 -3.81 2.55 -23.11
N TYR A 818 -2.66 3.01 -23.58
CA TYR A 818 -1.71 2.22 -24.36
C TYR A 818 -0.42 2.10 -23.58
N ARG A 819 0.11 0.89 -23.44
CA ARG A 819 1.39 0.63 -22.79
C ARG A 819 2.22 -0.30 -23.66
N CYS A 820 3.45 0.08 -23.94
CA CYS A 820 4.48 -0.81 -24.49
C CYS A 820 5.64 -0.93 -23.50
N HIS A 821 6.72 -1.59 -23.90
CA HIS A 821 7.89 -1.76 -23.04
C HIS A 821 8.74 -0.49 -22.81
N ALA A 822 8.41 0.62 -23.46
CA ALA A 822 9.19 1.85 -23.39
C ALA A 822 8.36 3.13 -23.18
N ALA A 823 7.03 3.08 -23.32
CA ALA A 823 6.16 4.23 -23.20
C ALA A 823 4.76 3.85 -22.70
N GLU A 824 4.07 4.84 -22.12
CA GLU A 824 2.67 4.76 -21.74
C GLU A 824 1.94 6.01 -22.25
N HIS A 825 0.78 5.82 -22.85
CA HIS A 825 -0.09 6.87 -23.35
C HIS A 825 -1.51 6.63 -22.85
N ALA A 826 -2.29 7.70 -22.72
CA ALA A 826 -3.69 7.60 -22.37
C ALA A 826 -4.48 8.69 -23.09
N GLU A 827 -5.72 8.40 -23.47
CA GLU A 827 -6.51 9.32 -24.31
C GLU A 827 -6.84 10.65 -23.62
N HIS A 828 -6.84 10.67 -22.28
CA HIS A 828 -7.11 11.86 -21.47
C HIS A 828 -5.85 12.70 -21.18
N LEU A 829 -4.69 12.33 -21.75
CA LEU A 829 -3.41 13.00 -21.55
C LEU A 829 -2.88 13.54 -22.87
N VAL A 830 -2.06 14.59 -22.83
CA VAL A 830 -1.35 15.06 -24.04
C VAL A 830 -0.27 14.04 -24.44
N ASP A 831 -0.29 13.63 -25.70
CA ASP A 831 0.62 12.61 -26.25
C ASP A 831 2.10 13.02 -26.11
N ASN A 832 2.96 12.05 -25.78
CA ASN A 832 4.42 12.20 -25.81
C ASN A 832 5.06 11.15 -26.72
N LEU A 833 4.92 11.33 -28.03
CA LEU A 833 5.35 10.29 -28.99
C LEU A 833 6.88 10.08 -29.00
N SER A 834 7.68 11.00 -28.46
CA SER A 834 9.14 10.88 -28.37
C SER A 834 9.64 10.16 -27.11
N GLN A 835 8.75 9.69 -26.23
CA GLN A 835 9.14 8.93 -25.04
C GLN A 835 9.85 7.63 -25.45
N THR A 836 11.04 7.35 -24.91
CA THR A 836 11.84 6.15 -25.23
C THR A 836 12.23 5.30 -24.01
N SER A 837 11.90 5.78 -22.81
CA SER A 837 12.07 5.06 -21.56
C SER A 837 10.93 5.39 -20.58
N LEU A 838 10.55 4.39 -19.79
CA LEU A 838 9.75 4.54 -18.58
C LEU A 838 10.75 4.71 -17.41
N GLU A 839 11.51 5.81 -17.38
CA GLU A 839 12.43 6.08 -16.26
C GLU A 839 11.63 6.36 -14.98
N ALA A 840 11.88 5.52 -13.96
CA ALA A 840 11.56 5.64 -12.54
C ALA A 840 10.35 6.50 -12.16
N SER A 841 9.20 6.25 -12.80
CA SER A 841 7.92 6.57 -12.17
C SER A 841 7.79 5.72 -10.92
N VAL A 842 7.33 6.35 -9.83
CA VAL A 842 6.99 5.78 -8.52
C VAL A 842 6.72 4.27 -8.63
N GLU A 843 7.49 3.45 -7.89
CA GLU A 843 7.40 1.97 -7.82
C GLU A 843 6.17 1.42 -8.57
N PRO A 844 6.34 1.00 -9.84
CA PRO A 844 5.24 0.47 -10.61
C PRO A 844 4.58 -0.66 -9.83
N THR A 845 3.27 -0.56 -9.63
CA THR A 845 2.50 -1.59 -8.92
C THR A 845 2.38 -2.86 -9.77
N LEU A 846 2.65 -2.77 -11.07
CA LEU A 846 2.78 -3.90 -11.97
C LEU A 846 4.21 -4.00 -12.48
N PRO A 847 4.79 -5.22 -12.55
CA PRO A 847 6.14 -5.38 -13.06
C PRO A 847 6.22 -4.83 -14.48
N PHE A 848 7.16 -3.92 -14.71
CA PHE A 848 7.57 -3.60 -16.07
C PHE A 848 7.94 -4.90 -16.80
N PRO A 849 7.75 -4.93 -18.12
CA PRO A 849 8.10 -6.07 -18.95
C PRO A 849 9.53 -6.53 -18.69
N VAL A 850 9.73 -7.83 -18.84
CA VAL A 850 10.89 -8.64 -18.43
C VAL A 850 12.18 -8.22 -19.16
N LEU A 851 12.66 -7.00 -18.89
CA LEU A 851 13.77 -6.34 -19.62
C LEU A 851 14.77 -5.67 -18.64
N SER A 852 14.63 -5.92 -17.34
CA SER A 852 15.42 -5.26 -16.28
C SER A 852 16.86 -5.79 -16.19
N MET A 853 17.80 -4.91 -15.80
CA MET A 853 19.19 -5.24 -15.44
C MET A 853 19.31 -6.07 -14.15
N HIS A 854 18.20 -6.25 -13.40
CA HIS A 854 18.16 -6.99 -12.13
C HIS A 854 17.03 -8.02 -12.11
N PRO A 855 17.21 -9.21 -12.73
CA PRO A 855 16.17 -10.22 -12.88
C PRO A 855 15.62 -10.74 -11.53
N MET A 856 16.40 -10.59 -10.47
CA MET A 856 16.08 -10.99 -9.10
C MET A 856 15.00 -10.18 -8.42
N SER A 857 15.23 -8.87 -8.33
CA SER A 857 14.26 -7.93 -7.77
C SER A 857 12.95 -8.03 -8.54
N MET A 858 13.06 -8.22 -9.86
CA MET A 858 11.94 -8.43 -10.75
C MET A 858 11.15 -9.70 -10.42
N LEU A 859 11.79 -10.87 -10.25
CA LEU A 859 11.09 -12.11 -9.86
C LEU A 859 10.39 -11.97 -8.50
N ARG A 860 11.06 -11.38 -7.50
CA ARG A 860 10.47 -11.13 -6.17
C ARG A 860 9.22 -10.26 -6.26
N ASN A 861 9.30 -9.16 -7.00
CA ASN A 861 8.17 -8.26 -7.22
C ASN A 861 7.06 -8.97 -8.00
N MET A 862 7.38 -9.69 -9.07
CA MET A 862 6.40 -10.43 -9.87
C MET A 862 5.63 -11.45 -9.03
N LEU A 863 6.33 -12.26 -8.24
CA LEU A 863 5.68 -13.24 -7.36
C LEU A 863 4.79 -12.56 -6.32
N ARG A 864 5.23 -11.45 -5.70
CA ARG A 864 4.40 -10.65 -4.77
C ARG A 864 3.07 -10.22 -5.40
N HIS A 865 3.09 -9.74 -6.66
CA HIS A 865 1.89 -9.31 -7.36
C HIS A 865 1.07 -10.45 -7.97
N TYR A 866 1.69 -11.59 -8.23
CA TYR A 866 1.04 -12.78 -8.77
C TYR A 866 0.30 -13.58 -7.70
N THR A 867 0.94 -13.87 -6.56
CA THR A 867 0.38 -14.77 -5.53
C THR A 867 -0.84 -14.20 -4.80
N LYS A 868 -1.06 -12.87 -4.87
CA LYS A 868 -2.28 -12.22 -4.38
C LYS A 868 -3.52 -12.48 -5.27
N ARG A 869 -3.33 -13.04 -6.46
CA ARG A 869 -4.39 -13.26 -7.45
C ARG A 869 -5.11 -14.59 -7.22
N VAL A 870 -6.36 -14.62 -7.66
CA VAL A 870 -7.29 -15.75 -7.56
C VAL A 870 -7.12 -16.67 -8.77
N LEU A 871 -7.05 -17.97 -8.47
CA LEU A 871 -7.06 -19.07 -9.42
C LEU A 871 -8.41 -19.78 -9.34
N THR A 872 -9.10 -19.95 -10.47
CA THR A 872 -10.31 -20.79 -10.55
C THR A 872 -9.95 -22.27 -10.36
N ASN A 873 -8.88 -22.71 -11.02
CA ASN A 873 -8.28 -24.03 -10.82
C ASN A 873 -6.92 -23.85 -10.11
N GLN A 874 -6.79 -24.40 -8.90
CA GLN A 874 -5.55 -24.25 -8.13
C GLN A 874 -4.33 -24.90 -8.80
N ASN A 875 -4.54 -25.88 -9.70
CA ASN A 875 -3.46 -26.53 -10.45
C ASN A 875 -2.79 -25.60 -11.47
N ASP A 876 -3.41 -24.47 -11.81
CA ASP A 876 -2.84 -23.50 -12.74
C ASP A 876 -1.79 -22.59 -12.08
N THR A 877 -1.52 -22.75 -10.78
CA THR A 877 -0.63 -21.84 -10.02
C THR A 877 0.77 -21.68 -10.62
N SER A 878 1.34 -22.71 -11.23
CA SER A 878 2.64 -22.63 -11.92
C SER A 878 2.47 -22.32 -13.40
N ARG A 879 1.37 -22.79 -14.01
CA ARG A 879 1.07 -22.63 -15.44
C ARG A 879 0.81 -21.17 -15.83
N ALA A 880 0.02 -20.46 -15.01
CA ALA A 880 -0.36 -19.07 -15.27
C ALA A 880 0.80 -18.05 -15.15
N VAL A 881 2.00 -18.51 -14.79
CA VAL A 881 3.23 -17.70 -14.74
C VAL A 881 4.40 -18.40 -15.46
N ALA A 882 4.15 -19.51 -16.15
CA ALA A 882 5.21 -20.35 -16.73
C ALA A 882 6.05 -19.61 -17.78
N GLY A 883 5.43 -18.80 -18.63
CA GLY A 883 6.14 -18.01 -19.63
C GLY A 883 7.05 -16.94 -19.01
N ILE A 884 6.58 -16.29 -17.95
CA ILE A 884 7.38 -15.32 -17.17
C ILE A 884 8.59 -16.04 -16.55
N ILE A 885 8.36 -17.19 -15.89
CA ILE A 885 9.42 -18.01 -15.31
C ILE A 885 10.46 -18.41 -16.36
N ARG A 886 10.03 -18.80 -17.57
CA ARG A 886 10.91 -19.18 -18.68
C ARG A 886 11.82 -18.03 -19.10
N ARG A 887 11.28 -16.82 -19.25
CA ARG A 887 12.07 -15.63 -19.60
C ARG A 887 13.06 -15.25 -18.48
N ILE A 888 12.61 -15.34 -17.24
CA ILE A 888 13.47 -15.08 -16.07
C ILE A 888 14.59 -16.13 -15.97
N ALA A 889 14.28 -17.39 -16.24
CA ALA A 889 15.26 -18.48 -16.30
C ALA A 889 16.36 -18.22 -17.34
N GLU A 890 16.00 -17.72 -18.53
CA GLU A 890 16.96 -17.30 -19.56
C GLU A 890 17.85 -16.15 -19.10
N LEU A 891 17.25 -15.10 -18.53
CA LEU A 891 17.99 -13.91 -18.05
C LEU A 891 18.95 -14.25 -16.91
N MET A 892 18.47 -15.03 -15.95
CA MET A 892 19.25 -15.47 -14.79
C MET A 892 20.25 -16.56 -15.16
N LYS A 893 20.10 -17.17 -16.34
CA LYS A 893 20.78 -18.39 -16.73
C LYS A 893 20.65 -19.39 -15.57
N CYS A 894 19.44 -19.86 -15.29
CA CYS A 894 19.25 -20.95 -14.34
C CYS A 894 18.00 -21.74 -14.69
N THR A 895 17.91 -22.95 -14.17
CA THR A 895 16.66 -23.73 -14.23
C THR A 895 15.76 -23.37 -13.07
N PHE A 896 14.49 -23.78 -13.14
CA PHE A 896 13.54 -23.63 -12.03
C PHE A 896 13.12 -25.01 -11.52
N PHE A 897 13.08 -25.14 -10.20
CA PHE A 897 12.64 -26.31 -9.47
C PHE A 897 11.37 -25.97 -8.70
N GLN A 898 10.24 -26.55 -9.12
CA GLN A 898 8.92 -26.34 -8.49
C GLN A 898 8.55 -24.85 -8.31
N GLY A 899 8.87 -24.01 -9.30
CA GLY A 899 8.62 -22.56 -9.27
C GLY A 899 9.70 -21.72 -8.59
N LEU A 900 10.78 -22.33 -8.09
CA LEU A 900 11.91 -21.63 -7.46
C LEU A 900 13.18 -21.70 -8.35
N PRO A 901 13.95 -20.61 -8.49
CA PRO A 901 15.20 -20.63 -9.25
C PRO A 901 16.28 -21.50 -8.57
N THR A 902 16.86 -22.45 -9.30
CA THR A 902 17.81 -23.44 -8.75
C THR A 902 19.11 -22.82 -8.27
N ALA A 903 19.60 -21.78 -8.96
CA ALA A 903 20.87 -21.11 -8.65
C ALA A 903 20.85 -20.26 -7.37
N MET A 904 19.74 -20.24 -6.63
CA MET A 904 19.50 -19.32 -5.50
C MET A 904 18.29 -19.76 -4.66
N LEU A 905 18.11 -21.07 -4.59
CA LEU A 905 17.04 -21.70 -3.82
C LEU A 905 17.05 -21.20 -2.36
N ASP A 906 18.24 -21.04 -1.78
CA ASP A 906 18.50 -20.52 -0.43
C ASP A 906 17.80 -19.18 -0.14
N LEU A 907 17.62 -18.32 -1.15
CA LEU A 907 16.92 -17.04 -1.01
C LEU A 907 15.42 -17.15 -1.28
N PHE A 908 15.00 -17.96 -2.26
CA PHE A 908 13.58 -18.02 -2.61
C PHE A 908 12.76 -18.96 -1.71
N ILE A 909 13.41 -19.84 -0.96
CA ILE A 909 12.73 -20.69 0.03
C ILE A 909 12.28 -19.91 1.28
N THR A 910 12.82 -18.71 1.50
CA THR A 910 12.58 -17.85 2.68
C THR A 910 11.40 -16.89 2.52
N PHE A 911 10.48 -17.15 1.58
CA PHE A 911 9.28 -16.32 1.43
C PHE A 911 8.44 -16.32 2.72
N ARG A 912 7.66 -15.26 2.95
CA ARG A 912 6.75 -15.11 4.10
C ARG A 912 5.41 -14.54 3.66
N PRO A 913 4.34 -14.68 4.47
CA PRO A 913 3.08 -13.99 4.22
C PRO A 913 3.27 -12.46 4.13
N TRP A 914 2.48 -11.85 3.27
CA TRP A 914 2.39 -10.40 3.09
C TRP A 914 0.93 -9.99 3.01
N SER A 915 0.44 -9.17 3.94
CA SER A 915 -0.94 -8.62 3.99
C SER A 915 -2.09 -9.63 4.11
N THR A 916 -1.87 -10.93 3.87
CA THR A 916 -2.88 -12.00 3.94
C THR A 916 -2.30 -13.27 4.56
N PHE A 917 -3.15 -14.13 5.12
CA PHE A 917 -2.78 -15.48 5.51
C PHE A 917 -2.41 -16.37 4.32
N LEU A 918 -1.60 -17.39 4.59
CA LEU A 918 -1.27 -18.44 3.62
C LEU A 918 -2.09 -19.70 3.91
N TYR A 919 -2.73 -20.22 2.86
CA TYR A 919 -3.55 -21.44 2.87
C TYR A 919 -2.89 -22.52 2.01
N ARG A 920 -2.86 -23.76 2.48
CA ARG A 920 -2.06 -24.85 1.90
C ARG A 920 -2.70 -25.44 0.63
N ARG A 921 -1.92 -25.59 -0.44
CA ARG A 921 -2.24 -26.37 -1.65
C ARG A 921 -1.55 -27.74 -1.63
N SER A 922 -2.16 -28.74 -1.03
CA SER A 922 -1.56 -30.07 -0.81
C SER A 922 -0.99 -30.76 -2.06
N ALA A 923 -1.49 -30.45 -3.26
CA ALA A 923 -0.96 -30.98 -4.53
C ALA A 923 0.41 -30.41 -4.95
N PHE A 924 0.91 -29.39 -4.26
CA PHE A 924 2.17 -28.70 -4.55
C PHE A 924 3.08 -28.66 -3.32
N PRO A 925 4.40 -28.51 -3.50
CA PRO A 925 5.33 -28.59 -2.39
C PRO A 925 5.23 -27.42 -1.40
N SER A 926 5.30 -27.69 -0.09
CA SER A 926 5.14 -26.66 0.96
C SER A 926 6.36 -25.74 1.06
N TYR A 927 7.54 -26.19 0.62
CA TYR A 927 8.73 -25.36 0.53
C TYR A 927 8.71 -24.36 -0.63
N SER A 928 7.74 -24.46 -1.53
CA SER A 928 7.56 -23.55 -2.66
C SER A 928 6.36 -22.66 -2.46
N TRP A 929 6.42 -21.44 -2.99
CA TRP A 929 5.28 -20.53 -3.04
C TRP A 929 4.08 -21.13 -3.78
N THR A 930 4.32 -22.08 -4.70
CA THR A 930 3.25 -22.82 -5.42
C THR A 930 2.35 -23.59 -4.45
N GLY A 931 2.89 -24.04 -3.32
CA GLY A 931 2.20 -24.73 -2.25
C GLY A 931 1.25 -23.88 -1.40
N TRP A 932 1.14 -22.57 -1.66
CA TRP A 932 0.39 -21.64 -0.79
C TRP A 932 -0.47 -20.62 -1.55
N ARG A 933 -1.74 -20.49 -1.13
CA ARG A 933 -2.65 -19.41 -1.55
C ARG A 933 -2.51 -18.25 -0.58
N GLY A 934 -2.24 -17.07 -1.13
CA GLY A 934 -2.11 -15.82 -0.40
C GLY A 934 -0.88 -15.04 -0.88
N SER A 935 -0.86 -13.75 -0.58
CA SER A 935 0.21 -12.86 -0.98
C SER A 935 1.50 -13.16 -0.20
N ILE A 936 2.63 -13.26 -0.91
CA ILE A 936 3.95 -13.49 -0.31
C ILE A 936 4.89 -12.31 -0.52
N SER A 937 5.92 -12.24 0.32
CA SER A 937 7.07 -11.37 0.15
C SER A 937 8.36 -12.17 0.41
N PHE A 938 9.45 -11.70 -0.16
CA PHE A 938 10.79 -12.23 0.08
C PHE A 938 11.59 -11.15 0.80
N ASP A 939 12.32 -11.52 1.84
CA ASP A 939 13.31 -10.63 2.44
C ASP A 939 14.66 -10.85 1.75
N GLY A 940 15.36 -9.76 1.39
CA GLY A 940 16.63 -9.82 0.67
C GLY A 940 17.82 -9.58 1.61
N PRO A 941 19.06 -9.87 1.18
CA PRO A 941 20.27 -9.62 1.97
C PRO A 941 20.59 -8.11 2.18
N GLY A 942 19.69 -7.20 1.84
CA GLY A 942 19.92 -5.74 1.91
C GLY A 942 20.87 -5.26 0.81
N ASP A 943 21.85 -4.45 1.20
CA ASP A 943 22.85 -3.82 0.31
C ASP A 943 24.05 -4.74 -0.03
N ILE A 944 24.04 -6.00 0.42
CA ILE A 944 25.17 -6.92 0.30
C ILE A 944 25.13 -7.65 -1.04
N ASP A 945 26.31 -7.89 -1.62
CA ASP A 945 26.46 -8.67 -2.85
C ASP A 945 25.89 -10.08 -2.67
N LEU A 946 25.00 -10.48 -3.58
CA LEU A 946 24.29 -11.76 -3.48
C LEU A 946 25.26 -12.95 -3.54
N ASN A 947 26.33 -12.86 -4.33
CA ASN A 947 27.30 -13.95 -4.45
C ASN A 947 28.12 -14.08 -3.18
N GLU A 948 28.46 -12.97 -2.52
CA GLU A 948 29.06 -12.98 -1.18
C GLU A 948 28.16 -13.69 -0.18
N TRP A 949 26.87 -13.33 -0.12
CA TRP A 949 25.93 -13.97 0.81
C TRP A 949 25.77 -15.47 0.53
N LEU A 950 25.57 -15.86 -0.73
CA LEU A 950 25.43 -17.26 -1.12
C LEU A 950 26.69 -18.10 -0.84
N ARG A 951 27.88 -17.51 -0.90
CA ARG A 951 29.14 -18.20 -0.59
C ARG A 951 29.37 -18.31 0.92
N ASP A 952 29.23 -17.19 1.64
CA ASP A 952 29.77 -17.03 2.98
C ASP A 952 28.73 -17.19 4.09
N ARG A 953 27.43 -17.20 3.76
CA ARG A 953 26.33 -17.10 4.75
C ARG A 953 25.31 -18.24 4.69
N THR A 954 25.55 -19.22 3.82
CA THR A 954 24.70 -20.41 3.63
C THR A 954 25.56 -21.67 3.68
N TRP A 955 24.97 -22.82 4.06
CA TRP A 955 25.69 -24.09 4.24
C TRP A 955 24.96 -25.30 3.68
N ILE A 956 23.70 -25.16 3.26
CA ILE A 956 22.86 -26.28 2.84
C ILE A 956 23.25 -26.69 1.42
N ILE A 957 23.35 -28.01 1.20
CA ILE A 957 23.43 -28.60 -0.14
C ILE A 957 22.07 -29.25 -0.45
N TRP A 958 21.43 -28.78 -1.51
CA TRP A 958 20.06 -29.15 -1.85
C TRP A 958 20.03 -30.32 -2.84
N TYR A 959 19.38 -31.41 -2.44
CA TYR A 959 19.08 -32.54 -3.33
C TYR A 959 17.58 -32.60 -3.60
N GLU A 960 17.22 -32.91 -4.84
CA GLU A 960 15.87 -33.34 -5.18
C GLU A 960 15.80 -34.86 -5.07
N ARG A 961 14.76 -35.37 -4.40
CA ARG A 961 14.41 -36.79 -4.39
C ARG A 961 13.10 -36.99 -5.13
N LYS A 962 13.17 -37.68 -6.27
CA LYS A 962 11.99 -38.00 -7.09
C LYS A 962 11.13 -39.06 -6.40
N PRO A 963 9.82 -39.17 -6.72
CA PRO A 963 8.97 -40.24 -6.19
C PRO A 963 9.51 -41.65 -6.42
N SER A 964 10.29 -41.84 -7.50
CA SER A 964 11.04 -43.08 -7.79
C SER A 964 12.13 -43.44 -6.76
N GLY A 965 12.50 -42.54 -5.85
CA GLY A 965 13.61 -42.69 -4.89
C GLY A 965 14.97 -42.19 -5.39
N ILE A 966 15.11 -41.85 -6.67
CA ILE A 966 16.35 -41.30 -7.25
C ILE A 966 16.62 -39.90 -6.70
N THR A 967 17.87 -39.65 -6.31
CA THR A 967 18.36 -38.35 -5.81
C THR A 967 19.33 -37.69 -6.77
N SER A 968 19.16 -36.39 -7.00
CA SER A 968 20.05 -35.54 -7.80
C SER A 968 20.27 -34.18 -7.12
N LEU A 969 21.36 -33.49 -7.44
CA LEU A 969 21.56 -32.11 -7.01
C LEU A 969 20.49 -31.22 -7.65
N VAL A 970 19.89 -30.31 -6.86
CA VAL A 970 18.96 -29.30 -7.41
C VAL A 970 19.69 -28.33 -8.33
N TRP A 971 20.96 -28.06 -8.04
CA TRP A 971 21.83 -27.22 -8.87
C TRP A 971 23.20 -27.84 -9.01
N ASP A 972 23.57 -28.17 -10.24
CA ASP A 972 24.89 -28.68 -10.60
C ASP A 972 25.51 -27.79 -11.69
N PRO A 973 26.50 -26.95 -11.35
CA PRO A 973 27.17 -26.10 -12.32
C PRO A 973 28.09 -26.86 -13.29
N ASP A 974 28.46 -28.12 -13.02
CA ASP A 974 29.25 -28.96 -13.93
C ASP A 974 28.39 -29.66 -14.99
N ALA A 975 27.09 -29.81 -14.73
CA ALA A 975 26.20 -30.61 -15.57
C ALA A 975 25.83 -29.95 -16.92
N ASN A 976 26.09 -28.65 -17.13
CA ASN A 976 25.73 -27.95 -18.37
C ASN A 976 26.93 -27.25 -19.04
N PRO A 977 27.50 -27.82 -20.12
CA PRO A 977 28.65 -27.24 -20.82
C PRO A 977 28.33 -25.93 -21.58
N SER A 978 27.05 -25.61 -21.79
CA SER A 978 26.57 -24.38 -22.45
C SER A 978 26.60 -23.15 -21.51
N PHE A 979 26.85 -23.37 -20.22
CA PHE A 979 26.90 -22.32 -19.23
C PHE A 979 28.27 -21.66 -19.20
N PRO A 980 28.37 -20.33 -19.41
CA PRO A 980 29.65 -19.65 -19.38
C PRO A 980 30.14 -19.53 -17.93
N LEU A 981 30.98 -20.48 -17.49
CA LEU A 981 31.75 -20.42 -16.23
C LEU A 981 32.57 -19.13 -16.05
N LYS A 982 32.75 -18.33 -17.13
CA LYS A 982 33.60 -17.14 -17.19
C LYS A 982 32.87 -15.80 -17.01
N ASN A 983 31.53 -15.75 -16.95
CA ASN A 983 30.78 -14.49 -16.81
C ASN A 983 30.08 -14.45 -15.43
N MET A 984 30.72 -13.78 -14.47
CA MET A 984 30.59 -14.02 -13.02
C MET A 984 29.55 -13.16 -12.28
N GLU A 985 28.45 -12.71 -12.90
CA GLU A 985 27.49 -11.85 -12.18
C GLU A 985 26.51 -12.62 -11.25
N TYR A 986 26.14 -13.88 -11.54
CA TYR A 986 25.05 -14.55 -10.82
C TYR A 986 25.22 -16.05 -10.58
N VAL A 987 26.45 -16.55 -10.41
CA VAL A 987 26.67 -17.97 -10.10
C VAL A 987 26.96 -18.16 -8.62
N GLY A 988 25.90 -18.49 -7.88
CA GLY A 988 26.05 -19.27 -6.66
C GLY A 988 26.65 -20.65 -6.96
N TYR A 989 27.51 -21.07 -6.03
CA TYR A 989 27.71 -22.46 -5.59
C TYR A 989 28.88 -23.27 -6.19
N ARG A 990 29.97 -23.34 -5.41
CA ARG A 990 30.64 -24.60 -5.04
C ARG A 990 31.23 -24.55 -3.63
N GLN A 991 31.71 -23.40 -3.19
CA GLN A 991 32.18 -23.21 -1.82
C GLN A 991 31.01 -22.79 -0.94
N ARG A 992 30.45 -23.74 -0.19
CA ARG A 992 29.60 -23.45 0.96
C ARG A 992 30.50 -23.27 2.16
N CYS A 993 30.31 -22.21 2.93
CA CYS A 993 30.97 -22.08 4.21
C CYS A 993 30.26 -22.97 5.23
N PRO A 994 30.88 -24.11 5.68
CA PRO A 994 30.38 -24.82 6.85
C PRO A 994 30.35 -23.86 8.05
N PHE A 995 29.82 -24.28 9.20
CA PHE A 995 29.85 -23.43 10.38
C PHE A 995 31.31 -23.09 10.75
N SER A 996 31.79 -21.94 10.29
CA SER A 996 33.12 -21.40 10.55
C SER A 996 33.14 -20.74 11.93
N ASP A 997 34.33 -20.53 12.49
CA ASP A 997 34.50 -19.78 13.73
C ASP A 997 33.74 -18.44 13.65
N GLY A 998 32.87 -18.17 14.63
CA GLY A 998 32.04 -16.97 14.70
C GLY A 998 30.53 -17.21 14.57
N ARG A 999 30.08 -18.34 14.00
CA ARG A 999 28.67 -18.77 14.07
C ARG A 999 28.42 -19.45 15.42
N TYR A 1000 27.44 -18.97 16.20
CA TYR A 1000 27.06 -19.56 17.49
C TYR A 1000 26.40 -20.93 17.31
N VAL A 1001 27.21 -21.96 17.05
CA VAL A 1001 26.78 -23.36 16.94
C VAL A 1001 27.68 -24.22 17.83
N PRO A 1002 27.12 -25.15 18.62
CA PRO A 1002 27.92 -26.01 19.48
C PRO A 1002 29.01 -26.73 18.71
N ARG A 1003 30.28 -26.48 19.06
CA ARG A 1003 31.48 -27.06 18.40
C ARG A 1003 31.51 -28.59 18.36
N GLN A 1004 30.70 -29.23 19.21
CA GLN A 1004 30.62 -30.69 19.36
C GLN A 1004 29.68 -31.34 18.32
N LEU A 1005 28.89 -30.55 17.58
CA LEU A 1005 28.01 -31.06 16.54
C LEU A 1005 28.82 -31.40 15.28
N GLY A 1006 28.81 -32.67 14.88
CA GLY A 1006 29.43 -33.13 13.63
C GLY A 1006 28.64 -32.66 12.41
N THR A 1007 28.99 -31.49 11.85
CA THR A 1007 28.29 -30.83 10.73
C THR A 1007 28.90 -31.14 9.36
N SER A 1008 29.82 -32.09 9.27
CA SER A 1008 30.55 -32.43 8.03
C SER A 1008 29.74 -33.27 7.05
N ARG A 1009 28.70 -33.99 7.51
CA ARG A 1009 27.88 -34.84 6.65
C ARG A 1009 26.83 -34.03 5.91
N THR A 1010 26.90 -34.00 4.58
CA THR A 1010 25.93 -33.31 3.71
C THR A 1010 25.34 -34.22 2.63
N MET A 1011 25.87 -35.43 2.45
CA MET A 1011 25.40 -36.38 1.43
C MET A 1011 24.05 -37.02 1.82
N PRO A 1012 23.13 -37.16 0.85
CA PRO A 1012 21.81 -37.75 1.09
C PRO A 1012 21.91 -39.25 1.37
N THR A 1013 21.07 -39.75 2.28
CA THR A 1013 20.86 -41.17 2.50
C THR A 1013 20.04 -41.77 1.33
N GLU A 1014 20.54 -42.82 0.69
CA GLU A 1014 19.93 -43.40 -0.53
C GLU A 1014 18.73 -44.31 -0.24
N GLN A 1015 18.85 -45.19 0.76
CA GLN A 1015 17.84 -46.19 1.10
C GLN A 1015 16.98 -45.72 2.28
N ILE A 1016 15.75 -45.30 1.98
CA ILE A 1016 14.81 -44.74 2.97
C ILE A 1016 13.43 -45.29 2.69
N SER A 1017 12.71 -45.61 3.77
CA SER A 1017 11.29 -45.92 3.73
C SER A 1017 10.52 -44.85 4.49
N PHE A 1018 9.42 -44.38 3.91
CA PHE A 1018 8.49 -43.47 4.56
C PHE A 1018 7.26 -44.26 5.01
N SER A 1019 6.70 -43.89 6.16
CA SER A 1019 5.48 -44.54 6.66
C SER A 1019 4.20 -43.96 6.08
N ARG A 1020 4.32 -42.93 5.22
CA ARG A 1020 3.24 -42.37 4.38
C ARG A 1020 3.57 -42.53 2.90
N GLU A 1021 2.56 -42.36 2.08
CA GLU A 1021 2.73 -42.23 0.63
C GLU A 1021 3.58 -40.99 0.29
N VAL A 1022 4.54 -41.19 -0.61
CA VAL A 1022 5.40 -40.12 -1.11
C VAL A 1022 4.58 -39.26 -2.08
N PRO A 1023 4.61 -37.92 -1.94
CA PRO A 1023 3.91 -37.04 -2.88
C PRO A 1023 4.29 -37.29 -4.33
N SER A 1024 3.39 -36.96 -5.26
CA SER A 1024 3.63 -37.10 -6.71
C SER A 1024 4.70 -36.16 -7.26
N TYR A 1025 5.08 -35.14 -6.49
CA TYR A 1025 6.13 -34.19 -6.81
C TYR A 1025 7.45 -34.52 -6.07
N PRO A 1026 8.62 -34.08 -6.58
CA PRO A 1026 9.90 -34.28 -5.90
C PRO A 1026 9.93 -33.61 -4.52
N ILE A 1027 10.60 -34.24 -3.54
CA ILE A 1027 10.84 -33.66 -2.21
C ILE A 1027 12.28 -33.15 -2.11
N LEU A 1028 12.53 -32.13 -1.28
CA LEU A 1028 13.88 -31.68 -0.96
C LEU A 1028 14.50 -32.59 0.10
N GLN A 1029 15.73 -33.02 -0.14
CA GLN A 1029 16.55 -33.81 0.77
C GLN A 1029 17.84 -33.04 1.06
N PHE A 1030 18.11 -32.73 2.34
CA PHE A 1030 19.28 -31.92 2.71
C PHE A 1030 19.63 -32.07 4.19
N TRP A 1031 20.84 -31.67 4.56
CA TRP A 1031 21.29 -31.63 5.95
C TRP A 1031 21.32 -30.20 6.47
N THR A 1032 20.78 -29.97 7.67
CA THR A 1032 20.90 -28.70 8.39
C THR A 1032 20.76 -28.87 9.90
N LEU A 1033 20.90 -27.78 10.65
CA LEU A 1033 20.71 -27.76 12.10
C LEU A 1033 19.20 -27.70 12.44
N SER A 1034 18.74 -28.66 13.22
CA SER A 1034 17.40 -28.74 13.80
C SER A 1034 17.43 -28.36 15.28
N LEU A 1035 16.48 -27.52 15.68
CA LEU A 1035 16.33 -26.92 17.00
C LEU A 1035 14.86 -26.99 17.45
N PHE A 1036 14.60 -26.77 18.74
CA PHE A 1036 13.26 -26.88 19.33
C PHE A 1036 12.95 -25.67 20.21
N TYR A 1037 11.83 -24.99 19.93
CA TYR A 1037 11.40 -23.79 20.65
C TYR A 1037 9.90 -23.79 20.90
N ARG A 1038 9.46 -23.06 21.92
CA ARG A 1038 8.03 -22.81 22.14
C ARG A 1038 7.63 -21.55 21.38
N ILE A 1039 6.45 -21.58 20.76
CA ILE A 1039 5.83 -20.39 20.17
C ILE A 1039 4.84 -19.83 21.19
N PHE A 1040 4.92 -18.54 21.48
CA PHE A 1040 4.03 -17.86 22.43
C PHE A 1040 3.60 -16.49 21.89
N ASP A 1041 2.62 -15.88 22.57
CA ASP A 1041 2.09 -14.55 22.23
C ASP A 1041 1.68 -14.48 20.75
N ILE A 1042 0.87 -15.47 20.35
CA ILE A 1042 0.41 -15.64 18.97
C ILE A 1042 -0.67 -14.57 18.69
N ASP A 1043 -0.35 -13.66 17.77
CA ASP A 1043 -1.31 -12.72 17.19
C ASP A 1043 -2.11 -13.47 16.11
N VAL A 1044 -3.32 -13.91 16.48
CA VAL A 1044 -4.21 -14.67 15.61
C VAL A 1044 -4.71 -13.86 14.41
N PHE A 1045 -4.69 -12.52 14.48
CA PHE A 1045 -5.14 -11.66 13.38
C PHE A 1045 -4.04 -11.45 12.33
N LYS A 1046 -2.79 -11.68 12.71
CA LYS A 1046 -1.63 -11.54 11.80
C LYS A 1046 -0.95 -12.87 11.48
N GLY A 1047 -1.25 -13.93 12.24
CA GLY A 1047 -0.60 -15.22 12.09
C GLY A 1047 0.88 -15.14 12.45
N THR A 1048 1.21 -14.44 13.53
CA THR A 1048 2.59 -14.22 13.97
C THR A 1048 2.78 -14.61 15.42
N GLY A 1049 3.99 -15.00 15.81
CA GLY A 1049 4.31 -15.33 17.20
C GLY A 1049 5.79 -15.15 17.53
N PHE A 1050 6.12 -15.25 18.81
CA PHE A 1050 7.50 -15.15 19.30
C PHE A 1050 8.05 -16.51 19.70
N LEU A 1051 9.37 -16.68 19.57
CA LEU A 1051 10.08 -17.87 20.03
C LEU A 1051 10.64 -17.67 21.44
N GLU A 1052 10.47 -18.69 22.26
CA GLU A 1052 10.95 -18.75 23.65
C GLU A 1052 11.96 -19.89 23.83
N ASP A 1053 13.12 -19.56 24.41
CA ASP A 1053 14.22 -20.49 24.70
C ASP A 1053 14.01 -21.27 26.02
N THR A 1054 14.99 -22.11 26.42
CA THR A 1054 14.97 -22.83 27.71
C THR A 1054 14.91 -21.94 28.95
N ASN A 1055 15.30 -20.67 28.84
CA ASN A 1055 15.34 -19.70 29.93
C ASN A 1055 14.10 -18.78 29.95
N CYS A 1056 13.07 -19.11 29.18
CA CYS A 1056 11.88 -18.26 28.99
C CYS A 1056 12.21 -16.87 28.41
N LYS A 1057 13.28 -16.74 27.63
CA LYS A 1057 13.65 -15.50 26.95
C LYS A 1057 13.10 -15.48 25.53
N ARG A 1058 12.52 -14.33 25.16
CA ARG A 1058 12.15 -14.01 23.77
C ARG A 1058 13.42 -13.99 22.91
N CYS A 1059 13.52 -14.90 21.96
CA CYS A 1059 14.76 -15.15 21.21
C CYS A 1059 14.57 -15.20 19.68
N GLY A 1060 13.33 -15.09 19.20
CA GLY A 1060 13.02 -15.06 17.78
C GLY A 1060 11.58 -14.64 17.50
N PHE A 1061 11.24 -14.54 16.22
CA PHE A 1061 9.92 -14.16 15.72
C PHE A 1061 9.58 -14.99 14.49
N VAL A 1062 8.33 -15.41 14.37
CA VAL A 1062 7.85 -16.30 13.30
C VAL A 1062 6.52 -15.85 12.72
N PHE A 1063 6.39 -16.03 11.41
CA PHE A 1063 5.13 -16.05 10.68
C PHE A 1063 4.64 -17.50 10.57
N LEU A 1064 3.35 -17.72 10.82
CA LEU A 1064 2.71 -19.03 10.87
C LEU A 1064 1.93 -19.27 9.57
N ASP A 1065 2.34 -20.28 8.80
CA ASP A 1065 1.73 -20.65 7.52
C ASP A 1065 0.63 -21.71 7.76
N GLY A 1066 -0.54 -21.56 7.13
CA GLY A 1066 -1.68 -22.47 7.34
C GLY A 1066 -2.26 -22.41 8.77
N PHE A 1067 -2.07 -21.28 9.46
CA PHE A 1067 -2.49 -21.09 10.85
C PHE A 1067 -3.99 -21.34 11.08
N GLU A 1068 -4.85 -20.88 10.17
CA GLU A 1068 -6.30 -21.06 10.27
C GLU A 1068 -6.78 -22.48 9.87
N GLU A 1069 -5.94 -23.27 9.22
CA GLU A 1069 -6.33 -24.57 8.64
C GLU A 1069 -5.97 -25.75 9.54
N THR A 1070 -5.19 -25.54 10.61
CA THR A 1070 -4.59 -26.63 11.38
C THR A 1070 -4.59 -26.36 12.88
N GLY A 1071 -4.80 -27.42 13.67
CA GLY A 1071 -4.58 -27.39 15.13
C GLY A 1071 -3.11 -27.52 15.53
N PHE A 1072 -2.17 -27.50 14.58
CA PHE A 1072 -0.73 -27.72 14.82
C PHE A 1072 -0.18 -26.74 15.86
N PHE A 1073 -0.54 -25.46 15.73
CA PHE A 1073 -0.11 -24.38 16.62
C PHE A 1073 -0.86 -24.34 17.96
N GLU A 1074 -1.90 -25.15 18.15
CA GLU A 1074 -2.58 -25.28 19.45
C GLU A 1074 -1.80 -26.15 20.44
N SER A 1075 -0.79 -26.88 19.95
CA SER A 1075 0.08 -27.69 20.79
C SER A 1075 0.92 -26.80 21.73
N HIS A 1076 0.93 -27.15 23.02
CA HIS A 1076 1.72 -26.43 24.04
C HIS A 1076 3.18 -26.95 24.12
N GLY A 1077 3.59 -27.75 23.13
CA GLY A 1077 4.89 -28.42 23.07
C GLY A 1077 5.98 -27.53 22.49
N SER A 1078 7.17 -28.10 22.35
CA SER A 1078 8.22 -27.50 21.51
C SER A 1078 7.95 -27.83 20.03
N PHE A 1079 8.17 -26.84 19.18
CA PHE A 1079 8.11 -26.94 17.74
C PHE A 1079 9.51 -27.13 17.18
N GLU A 1080 9.65 -28.07 16.23
CA GLU A 1080 10.91 -28.25 15.53
C GLU A 1080 11.08 -27.14 14.48
N ILE A 1081 12.24 -26.47 14.53
CA ILE A 1081 12.65 -25.48 13.56
C ILE A 1081 14.01 -25.87 12.97
N ILE A 1082 14.24 -25.46 11.73
CA ILE A 1082 15.54 -25.65 11.06
C ILE A 1082 16.17 -24.31 10.71
N LEU A 1083 17.51 -24.25 10.75
CA LEU A 1083 18.26 -23.10 10.27
C LEU A 1083 18.46 -23.18 8.74
N LEU A 1084 18.34 -22.05 8.05
CA LEU A 1084 18.50 -21.97 6.60
C LEU A 1084 19.76 -21.19 6.18
N SER A 1085 19.98 -20.03 6.77
CA SER A 1085 21.07 -19.10 6.44
C SER A 1085 21.25 -18.06 7.54
N GLU A 1086 22.33 -17.28 7.50
CA GLU A 1086 22.41 -16.05 8.30
C GLU A 1086 21.51 -14.93 7.74
N ALA A 1087 21.07 -14.01 8.61
CA ALA A 1087 20.26 -12.83 8.29
C ALA A 1087 20.84 -11.52 8.89
N HIS A 1088 20.93 -10.45 8.09
CA HIS A 1088 21.70 -9.22 8.38
C HIS A 1088 20.92 -8.21 9.24
N LEU A 1089 19.62 -8.09 8.99
CA LEU A 1089 18.77 -7.06 9.57
C LEU A 1089 17.71 -7.71 10.45
N ASN A 1090 17.39 -7.05 11.57
CA ASN A 1090 16.10 -7.22 12.21
C ASN A 1090 15.08 -6.40 11.40
N PRO A 1091 14.24 -6.99 10.54
CA PRO A 1091 13.23 -6.25 9.78
C PRO A 1091 12.15 -5.62 10.69
N PHE A 1092 12.21 -5.86 12.01
CA PHE A 1092 11.26 -5.38 12.99
C PHE A 1092 11.67 -4.08 13.70
N ILE A 1093 12.87 -3.54 13.42
CA ILE A 1093 13.23 -2.16 13.79
C ILE A 1093 12.43 -1.22 12.86
N GLY A 1094 11.18 -0.94 13.22
CA GLY A 1094 10.27 -0.10 12.44
C GLY A 1094 8.78 -0.39 12.59
N TYR A 1095 8.39 -1.52 13.20
CA TYR A 1095 6.98 -1.73 13.56
C TYR A 1095 6.70 -1.09 14.93
N PRO A 1096 5.76 -0.13 15.04
CA PRO A 1096 5.49 0.62 16.27
C PRO A 1096 5.11 -0.21 17.51
N TRP A 1097 4.83 -1.51 17.33
CA TRP A 1097 4.20 -2.39 18.32
C TRP A 1097 5.14 -3.46 18.88
N VAL A 1098 6.41 -3.50 18.44
CA VAL A 1098 7.39 -4.49 18.92
C VAL A 1098 8.47 -3.78 19.73
N GLU A 1099 8.26 -3.65 21.04
CA GLU A 1099 9.34 -3.31 21.97
C GLU A 1099 10.31 -4.50 22.03
N TRP A 1100 11.38 -4.45 21.24
CA TRP A 1100 12.43 -5.47 21.25
C TRP A 1100 13.63 -5.01 22.07
N HIS A 1101 13.88 -5.67 23.21
CA HIS A 1101 15.13 -5.52 23.95
C HIS A 1101 16.06 -6.67 23.55
N ASP A 1102 17.28 -6.35 23.09
CA ASP A 1102 18.28 -7.36 22.68
C ASP A 1102 18.70 -8.19 23.92
N PRO A 1103 18.28 -9.46 24.05
CA PRO A 1103 18.53 -10.25 25.27
C PRO A 1103 19.95 -10.82 25.32
N TYR A 1104 20.72 -10.68 24.23
CA TYR A 1104 22.02 -11.30 24.04
C TYR A 1104 23.05 -10.24 23.64
N ALA A 1105 24.14 -10.12 24.39
CA ALA A 1105 25.19 -9.15 24.10
C ALA A 1105 26.00 -9.58 22.86
N LEU A 1106 25.84 -8.87 21.74
CA LEU A 1106 26.72 -8.98 20.57
C LEU A 1106 27.33 -7.61 20.26
N ALA A 1107 28.58 -7.60 19.77
CA ALA A 1107 29.28 -6.39 19.36
C ALA A 1107 28.54 -5.66 18.20
N GLU A 1108 28.62 -4.34 18.15
CA GLU A 1108 28.08 -3.53 17.04
C GLU A 1108 28.68 -3.98 15.70
N GLY A 1109 27.82 -4.22 14.69
CA GLY A 1109 28.24 -4.53 13.32
C GLY A 1109 28.25 -6.03 12.91
N GLN A 1110 27.81 -6.96 13.77
CA GLN A 1110 27.74 -8.40 13.42
C GLN A 1110 26.33 -8.84 12.96
N TRP A 1111 26.26 -9.86 12.10
CA TRP A 1111 25.01 -10.53 11.72
C TRP A 1111 24.43 -11.26 12.94
N LYS A 1112 23.26 -10.83 13.42
CA LYS A 1112 22.71 -11.27 14.71
C LYS A 1112 21.69 -12.41 14.63
N TYR A 1113 21.20 -12.75 13.44
CA TYR A 1113 20.07 -13.65 13.27
C TYR A 1113 20.34 -14.78 12.27
N TYR A 1114 19.58 -15.86 12.39
CA TYR A 1114 19.41 -16.91 11.39
C TYR A 1114 18.00 -16.84 10.81
N ASN A 1115 17.88 -17.04 9.49
CA ASN A 1115 16.62 -17.41 8.87
C ASN A 1115 16.24 -18.82 9.29
N ILE A 1116 14.99 -19.01 9.71
CA ILE A 1116 14.48 -20.30 10.21
C ILE A 1116 13.20 -20.72 9.51
N MET A 1117 12.94 -22.02 9.54
CA MET A 1117 11.68 -22.61 9.06
C MET A 1117 11.09 -23.52 10.14
N ILE A 1118 9.78 -23.44 10.36
CA ILE A 1118 9.04 -24.35 11.24
C ILE A 1118 8.63 -25.58 10.44
N LEU A 1119 8.83 -26.76 11.01
CA LEU A 1119 8.49 -28.03 10.37
C LEU A 1119 7.37 -28.77 11.11
N GLU A 1120 6.46 -29.36 10.35
CA GLU A 1120 5.54 -30.38 10.83
C GLU A 1120 5.86 -31.72 10.15
N TRP A 1121 6.05 -32.78 10.93
CA TRP A 1121 6.41 -34.09 10.41
C TRP A 1121 5.19 -35.00 10.27
N HIS A 1122 5.08 -35.63 9.11
CA HIS A 1122 4.06 -36.61 8.79
C HIS A 1122 4.72 -37.82 8.13
N GLY A 1123 4.67 -38.97 8.78
CA GLY A 1123 5.16 -40.23 8.21
C GLY A 1123 6.63 -40.22 7.74
N GLY A 1124 7.50 -39.42 8.38
CA GLY A 1124 8.91 -39.27 8.02
C GLY A 1124 9.21 -38.19 6.97
N ILE A 1125 8.20 -37.45 6.51
CA ILE A 1125 8.33 -36.32 5.59
C ILE A 1125 7.82 -35.06 6.30
N ALA A 1126 8.61 -33.99 6.25
CA ALA A 1126 8.27 -32.70 6.83
C ALA A 1126 7.52 -31.82 5.82
N GLU A 1127 6.61 -31.00 6.32
CA GLU A 1127 6.04 -29.85 5.61
C GLU A 1127 6.42 -28.56 6.35
N ARG A 1128 6.66 -27.49 5.58
CA ARG A 1128 6.85 -26.14 6.10
C ARG A 1128 5.55 -25.65 6.75
N ARG A 1129 5.67 -25.09 7.95
CA ARG A 1129 4.58 -24.44 8.69
C ARG A 1129 4.86 -23.00 9.10
N GLY A 1130 6.01 -22.46 8.76
CA GLY A 1130 6.28 -21.07 9.05
C GLY A 1130 7.70 -20.68 8.73
N PHE A 1131 7.93 -19.38 8.77
CA PHE A 1131 9.21 -18.77 8.49
C PHE A 1131 9.48 -17.64 9.47
N GLY A 1132 10.74 -17.42 9.84
CA GLY A 1132 11.06 -16.37 10.78
C GLY A 1132 12.55 -16.16 10.98
N LEU A 1133 12.86 -15.48 12.08
CA LEU A 1133 14.21 -15.17 12.52
C LEU A 1133 14.47 -15.70 13.92
N LEU A 1134 15.67 -16.24 14.13
CA LEU A 1134 16.17 -16.67 15.44
C LEU A 1134 17.47 -15.95 15.74
N HIS A 1135 17.62 -15.43 16.95
CA HIS A 1135 18.88 -14.84 17.40
C HIS A 1135 19.98 -15.91 17.47
N GLN A 1136 21.19 -15.64 16.95
CA GLN A 1136 22.24 -16.66 16.86
C GLN A 1136 22.64 -17.21 18.24
N GLY A 1137 22.73 -16.36 19.26
CA GLY A 1137 23.03 -16.77 20.64
C GLY A 1137 21.97 -17.69 21.28
N ALA A 1138 20.79 -17.84 20.67
CA ALA A 1138 19.73 -18.72 21.19
C ALA A 1138 20.01 -20.20 20.90
N VAL A 1139 20.85 -20.52 19.90
CA VAL A 1139 21.07 -21.90 19.43
C VAL A 1139 21.47 -22.87 20.55
N GLU A 1140 22.28 -22.42 21.52
CA GLU A 1140 22.70 -23.22 22.67
C GLU A 1140 21.59 -23.45 23.70
N PHE A 1141 20.52 -22.66 23.64
CA PHE A 1141 19.36 -22.67 24.54
C PHE A 1141 18.11 -23.29 23.90
N SER A 1142 18.30 -24.15 22.89
CA SER A 1142 17.23 -24.98 22.31
C SER A 1142 16.62 -25.89 23.38
N LEU A 1143 15.29 -26.02 23.38
CA LEU A 1143 14.56 -26.98 24.22
C LEU A 1143 14.96 -28.43 23.87
N ALA A 1144 14.68 -29.35 24.78
CA ALA A 1144 14.87 -30.78 24.55
C ALA A 1144 14.13 -31.23 23.26
N PRO A 1145 14.76 -32.08 22.40
CA PRO A 1145 16.01 -32.82 22.60
C PRO A 1145 17.33 -32.04 22.45
N GLY A 1146 17.28 -30.74 22.16
CA GLY A 1146 18.45 -29.89 21.95
C GLY A 1146 18.87 -29.79 20.47
N PRO A 1147 19.94 -29.05 20.18
CA PRO A 1147 20.39 -28.83 18.81
C PRO A 1147 20.96 -30.12 18.20
N SER A 1148 20.60 -30.42 16.95
CA SER A 1148 21.07 -31.61 16.25
C SER A 1148 21.32 -31.36 14.76
N TRP A 1149 22.37 -31.98 14.22
CA TRP A 1149 22.61 -31.99 12.78
C TRP A 1149 21.78 -33.12 12.15
N LYS A 1150 20.76 -32.75 11.36
CA LYS A 1150 19.69 -33.66 10.95
C LYS A 1150 19.47 -33.61 9.43
N GLU A 1151 19.18 -34.78 8.86
CA GLU A 1151 18.71 -34.91 7.49
C GLU A 1151 17.21 -34.60 7.42
N ILE A 1152 16.83 -33.71 6.52
CA ILE A 1152 15.47 -33.20 6.35
C ILE A 1152 14.92 -33.70 5.01
N PHE A 1153 13.67 -34.17 5.03
CA PHE A 1153 12.87 -34.56 3.87
C PHE A 1153 11.69 -33.62 3.79
N LEU A 1154 11.82 -32.54 3.01
CA LEU A 1154 10.84 -31.47 2.96
C LEU A 1154 9.97 -31.61 1.71
N ALA A 1155 8.68 -31.85 1.91
CA ALA A 1155 7.68 -31.92 0.85
C ALA A 1155 6.96 -30.59 0.67
#